data_AF-A0A419EXY5-F1
#
_entry.id   AF-A0A419EXY5-F1
#
_cell.length_a   1.000
_cell.length_b   1.000
_cell.length_c   1.000
_cell.angle_alpha   90.00
_cell.angle_beta   90.00
_cell.angle_gamma   90.00
#
_symmetry.space_group_name_H-M   'P 1'
#
loop_
_entity.id
_entity.type
_entity.pdbx_description
1 polymer ?
#
loop_
_entity_poly.entity_id
_entity_poly.type
_entity_poly.pdbx_seq_one_letter_code
_entity_poly.pdbx_strand_id
1 'polypeptide(L)'
;MRYFLIYILIGICTLAFPQDKKTPCLDCHSDQTLSFERNGKEVSLFIDKQKFENSVHGQIECIDCHSGFDADNLPHKEGNNISSVDCSGCHDTEVFSKSVHGQKDVKCFSCHTKHEIKPSATLRENEALTCYTCHKTPDIKNYSKSVHYKKFLAGIKAPICTDCHNKTAHNIKQAKFTKTDEQKLCAECHKESKNEFTKSVHNLAKDPNTPGCVSCHGAHEVYNNKYSISSQACLKCHLNKKSFEKAGKPNLVEFVKNYQTSIHARVSESGKEAATCVDCHDNHLIMGVNAASSKIAKDNIPHTCGKCHEQASKDYKKSIHGVAFHANISVAPNCIDCHGEHNISSVERSSLGKLNEHKVCMNCHVKNAEVVKLAGKEASEILDYESSTHFQELKNGNENAATCSDCHGSHLMQAKNIKSSKVKKENIVNTCGNSQGCHFNIAKEYKESIHATAVAKGIMDAPTCIDCHGNHQIIGKANPVSKVASGKNVVLLCSSCHDDVEMISKYGVPANKTSSYNESYHGLAVRGGSKYSADCASCHGAHNIKPSSDPTSSINQNNLSKTCGKCHPGANISFEFRKVHLTGSKEESPLLYWLTRIYIAIIILIIGFMMIHNILDFIRKRQEKKKHKKEIEELKEQGKYYLRMSLNERVQHFTMLTSFIALVFTGFALKYPEAWWVFPFRYILGEWAFETRSIAHRIFGIAMILVSLYHSYYLLFTKRGRQLLIDLLPTLKDLKDFGINAKYLLGLSKLKPLFNRFSYMEKAEYWALVWGVIVMSITGLILFFNTYFLSFAPKILMDVTTYVHLYEAWLATLAIIVWHFYFVIFNPEVYPLNTAFITGVLSEEEMKHEHPLELESILNIKSDSEIIKNEVEESDNTEEGFNSNEPNQN
;
A
#
# COMPACT_ATOMS: atom_id res chain seq x y z
N MET A 1 -29.74 128.41 13.54
CA MET A 1 -29.57 129.44 14.59
C MET A 1 -30.97 129.96 14.95
N ARG A 2 -31.42 129.80 16.21
CA ARG A 2 -32.81 129.99 16.72
C ARG A 2 -33.76 128.92 16.17
N TYR A 3 -34.04 127.78 16.82
CA TYR A 3 -34.94 127.60 17.97
C TYR A 3 -34.59 126.31 18.76
N PHE A 4 -33.31 126.12 19.09
CA PHE A 4 -32.80 124.89 19.73
C PHE A 4 -32.69 124.99 21.27
N LEU A 5 -33.44 125.87 21.94
CA LEU A 5 -33.17 126.22 23.35
C LEU A 5 -34.40 126.54 24.23
N ILE A 6 -35.62 126.21 23.83
CA ILE A 6 -36.84 126.53 24.62
C ILE A 6 -37.80 125.33 24.79
N TYR A 7 -37.29 124.10 24.88
CA TYR A 7 -38.10 122.95 25.37
C TYR A 7 -37.30 121.98 26.27
N ILE A 8 -36.28 122.50 26.98
CA ILE A 8 -35.53 121.77 28.02
C ILE A 8 -36.13 121.97 29.44
N LEU A 9 -37.28 122.65 29.59
CA LEU A 9 -37.79 123.04 30.92
C LEU A 9 -39.31 122.94 31.12
N ILE A 10 -39.94 121.88 30.59
CA ILE A 10 -41.25 121.36 31.02
C ILE A 10 -41.14 119.85 30.78
N GLY A 11 -40.93 118.98 31.75
CA GLY A 11 -41.80 118.74 32.89
C GLY A 11 -41.85 117.22 33.03
N ILE A 12 -41.09 116.74 34.01
CA ILE A 12 -40.97 115.35 34.48
C ILE A 12 -42.33 114.66 34.49
N CYS A 13 -42.48 113.58 33.70
CA CYS A 13 -43.65 112.71 33.76
C CYS A 13 -43.22 111.24 33.65
N THR A 14 -43.11 110.61 34.82
CA THR A 14 -43.25 109.17 35.10
C THR A 14 -42.58 108.18 34.14
N LEU A 15 -41.29 107.92 34.39
CA LEU A 15 -40.77 106.56 34.23
C LEU A 15 -41.34 105.73 35.38
N ALA A 16 -42.44 105.01 35.14
CA ALA A 16 -42.82 103.91 36.00
C ALA A 16 -41.77 102.82 35.81
N PHE A 17 -40.78 102.78 36.71
CA PHE A 17 -39.94 101.61 36.86
C PHE A 17 -40.86 100.43 37.18
N PRO A 18 -40.87 99.34 36.40
CA PRO A 18 -41.52 98.12 36.85
C PRO A 18 -40.91 97.76 38.21
N GLN A 19 -41.76 97.61 39.21
CA GLN A 19 -41.34 97.11 40.52
C GLN A 19 -40.76 95.71 40.28
N ASP A 20 -39.45 95.57 40.45
CA ASP A 20 -38.79 94.26 40.56
C ASP A 20 -39.37 93.56 41.80
N LYS A 21 -40.27 92.60 41.57
CA LYS A 21 -40.93 91.84 42.63
C LYS A 21 -40.12 90.61 43.02
N LYS A 22 -39.01 90.34 42.33
CA LYS A 22 -38.10 89.24 42.59
C LYS A 22 -37.11 89.57 43.71
N THR A 23 -36.54 90.78 43.72
CA THR A 23 -35.58 91.21 44.76
C THR A 23 -36.15 91.10 46.19
N PRO A 24 -37.37 91.58 46.50
CA PRO A 24 -37.96 91.45 47.83
C PRO A 24 -38.12 90.01 48.33
N CYS A 25 -38.39 89.05 47.44
CA CYS A 25 -38.49 87.64 47.82
C CYS A 25 -37.11 87.05 48.15
N LEU A 26 -36.09 87.39 47.35
CA LEU A 26 -34.74 86.88 47.51
C LEU A 26 -34.02 87.47 48.74
N ASP A 27 -34.44 88.61 49.27
CA ASP A 27 -33.89 89.19 50.50
C ASP A 27 -34.00 88.24 51.70
N CYS A 28 -35.08 87.45 51.77
CA CYS A 28 -35.24 86.39 52.77
C CYS A 28 -34.90 85.00 52.21
N HIS A 29 -35.35 84.68 50.99
CA HIS A 29 -35.20 83.33 50.43
C HIS A 29 -33.78 82.99 49.95
N SER A 30 -32.83 83.93 49.96
CA SER A 30 -31.41 83.65 49.72
C SER A 30 -30.64 83.21 50.96
N ASP A 31 -31.29 83.11 52.13
CA ASP A 31 -30.67 82.55 53.34
C ASP A 31 -30.68 81.01 53.33
N GLN A 32 -29.50 80.40 53.40
CA GLN A 32 -29.32 78.94 53.40
C GLN A 32 -29.91 78.24 54.63
N THR A 33 -30.09 78.98 55.73
CA THR A 33 -30.65 78.49 56.98
C THR A 33 -32.17 78.55 57.02
N LEU A 34 -32.80 79.22 56.05
CA LEU A 34 -34.25 79.36 56.01
C LEU A 34 -34.91 78.02 55.68
N SER A 35 -35.69 77.52 56.63
CA SER A 35 -36.44 76.28 56.51
C SER A 35 -37.84 76.43 57.10
N PHE A 36 -38.72 75.49 56.74
CA PHE A 36 -40.08 75.41 57.24
C PHE A 36 -40.50 73.95 57.40
N GLU A 37 -41.29 73.64 58.43
CA GLU A 37 -41.73 72.28 58.71
C GLU A 37 -43.02 71.94 57.94
N ARG A 38 -42.95 70.98 57.01
CA ARG A 38 -44.12 70.51 56.26
C ARG A 38 -44.30 69.02 56.44
N ASN A 39 -45.44 68.62 57.01
CA ASN A 39 -45.79 67.21 57.28
C ASN A 39 -44.71 66.49 58.12
N GLY A 40 -44.22 67.13 59.20
CA GLY A 40 -43.22 66.54 60.10
C GLY A 40 -41.79 66.46 59.53
N LYS A 41 -41.51 67.15 58.43
CA LYS A 41 -40.17 67.23 57.83
C LYS A 41 -39.77 68.68 57.64
N GLU A 42 -38.55 68.99 58.04
CA GLU A 42 -37.91 70.28 57.73
C GLU A 42 -37.63 70.37 56.21
N VAL A 43 -38.15 71.41 55.58
CA VAL A 43 -38.00 71.70 54.15
C VAL A 43 -37.28 73.05 54.02
N SER A 44 -36.11 73.05 53.39
CA SER A 44 -35.40 74.30 53.09
C SER A 44 -36.21 75.16 52.12
N LEU A 45 -36.29 76.46 52.41
CA LEU A 45 -36.88 77.51 51.58
C LEU A 45 -35.82 78.34 50.85
N PHE A 46 -34.55 77.91 50.92
CA PHE A 46 -33.41 78.56 50.27
C PHE A 46 -33.50 78.47 48.74
N ILE A 47 -33.18 79.60 48.09
CA ILE A 47 -33.04 79.77 46.66
C ILE A 47 -31.68 80.42 46.40
N ASP A 48 -30.84 79.74 45.64
CA ASP A 48 -29.58 80.29 45.16
C ASP A 48 -29.85 81.35 44.08
N LYS A 49 -29.66 82.63 44.44
CA LYS A 49 -29.90 83.78 43.57
C LYS A 49 -29.15 83.66 42.24
N GLN A 50 -27.86 83.31 42.29
CA GLN A 50 -27.01 83.26 41.10
C GLN A 50 -27.46 82.14 40.16
N LYS A 51 -27.86 80.99 40.70
CA LYS A 51 -28.31 79.87 39.88
C LYS A 51 -29.71 80.08 39.30
N PHE A 52 -30.62 80.74 40.03
CA PHE A 52 -31.92 81.14 39.48
C PHE A 52 -31.77 82.18 38.37
N GLU A 53 -30.93 83.19 38.55
CA GLU A 53 -30.64 84.22 37.52
C GLU A 53 -30.04 83.61 36.24
N ASN A 54 -29.20 82.59 36.37
CA ASN A 54 -28.62 81.87 35.25
C ASN A 54 -29.56 80.81 34.63
N SER A 55 -30.76 80.62 35.17
CA SER A 55 -31.75 79.68 34.62
C SER A 55 -32.46 80.28 33.41
N VAL A 56 -33.14 79.43 32.63
CA VAL A 56 -33.95 79.90 31.48
C VAL A 56 -35.16 80.74 31.91
N HIS A 57 -35.53 80.69 33.19
CA HIS A 57 -36.59 81.49 33.80
C HIS A 57 -36.04 82.62 34.67
N GLY A 58 -34.74 82.93 34.60
CA GLY A 58 -34.12 83.97 35.42
C GLY A 58 -34.67 85.38 35.21
N GLN A 59 -35.38 85.60 34.09
CA GLN A 59 -36.09 86.84 33.73
C GLN A 59 -37.58 86.83 34.08
N ILE A 60 -38.09 85.76 34.69
CA ILE A 60 -39.49 85.62 35.13
C ILE A 60 -39.59 85.97 36.62
N GLU A 61 -40.67 86.63 37.04
CA GLU A 61 -40.89 86.98 38.43
C GLU A 61 -41.29 85.75 39.26
N CYS A 62 -40.93 85.70 40.54
CA CYS A 62 -41.21 84.53 41.39
C CYS A 62 -42.71 84.19 41.46
N ILE A 63 -43.58 85.21 41.47
CA ILE A 63 -45.04 85.07 41.56
C ILE A 63 -45.70 84.57 40.27
N ASP A 64 -45.01 84.67 39.13
CA ASP A 64 -45.54 84.19 37.85
C ASP A 64 -45.60 82.65 37.84
N CYS A 65 -44.73 82.01 38.63
CA CYS A 65 -44.74 80.56 38.85
C CYS A 65 -45.46 80.17 40.16
N HIS A 66 -45.29 80.96 41.22
CA HIS A 66 -45.93 80.76 42.53
C HIS A 66 -47.23 81.56 42.63
N SER A 67 -48.22 81.17 41.83
CA SER A 67 -49.53 81.82 41.81
C SER A 67 -50.36 81.54 43.07
N GLY A 68 -51.13 82.54 43.51
CA GLY A 68 -51.92 82.49 44.75
C GLY A 68 -51.21 82.99 46.02
N PHE A 69 -50.09 83.70 45.85
CA PHE A 69 -49.24 84.23 46.92
C PHE A 69 -49.56 85.69 47.27
N ASP A 70 -49.59 86.00 48.57
CA ASP A 70 -49.73 87.35 49.13
C ASP A 70 -48.36 87.84 49.65
N ALA A 71 -47.69 88.68 48.86
CA ALA A 71 -46.33 89.17 49.12
C ALA A 71 -46.24 90.12 50.32
N ASP A 72 -47.35 90.68 50.78
CA ASP A 72 -47.37 91.73 51.80
C ASP A 72 -47.49 91.18 53.23
N ASN A 73 -47.68 89.86 53.40
CA ASN A 73 -47.89 89.21 54.70
C ASN A 73 -46.68 88.34 55.11
N LEU A 74 -45.70 88.89 55.83
CA LEU A 74 -44.45 88.21 56.24
C LEU A 74 -44.42 87.85 57.75
N PRO A 75 -44.04 86.62 58.17
CA PRO A 75 -43.86 85.43 57.34
C PRO A 75 -45.19 84.98 56.75
N HIS A 76 -45.18 84.58 55.49
CA HIS A 76 -46.38 84.16 54.78
C HIS A 76 -47.05 82.99 55.53
N LYS A 77 -48.32 83.18 55.92
CA LYS A 77 -49.06 82.30 56.85
C LYS A 77 -49.08 80.83 56.41
N GLU A 78 -48.91 79.95 57.40
CA GLU A 78 -49.15 78.52 57.28
C GLU A 78 -50.60 78.23 56.84
N GLY A 79 -50.78 77.50 55.74
CA GLY A 79 -52.09 76.99 55.32
C GLY A 79 -52.86 77.74 54.22
N ASN A 80 -52.33 78.83 53.64
CA ASN A 80 -52.89 79.38 52.40
C ASN A 80 -52.11 78.84 51.17
N ASN A 81 -52.84 78.12 50.33
CA ASN A 81 -52.35 77.33 49.19
C ASN A 81 -51.54 78.16 48.17
N ILE A 82 -50.20 78.21 48.32
CA ILE A 82 -49.35 78.32 47.13
C ILE A 82 -49.66 77.07 46.30
N SER A 83 -50.32 77.29 45.16
CA SER A 83 -50.65 76.19 44.25
C SER A 83 -49.34 75.54 43.80
N SER A 84 -49.35 74.21 43.61
CA SER A 84 -48.18 73.57 43.00
C SER A 84 -47.89 74.28 41.68
N VAL A 85 -46.63 74.70 41.47
CA VAL A 85 -46.20 75.39 40.26
C VAL A 85 -46.68 74.60 39.04
N ASP A 86 -47.49 75.24 38.21
CA ASP A 86 -48.04 74.67 36.99
C ASP A 86 -47.32 75.24 35.78
N CYS A 87 -46.44 74.42 35.20
CA CYS A 87 -45.70 74.79 34.00
C CYS A 87 -46.60 74.86 32.75
N SER A 88 -47.81 74.27 32.78
CA SER A 88 -48.67 74.10 31.60
C SER A 88 -49.32 75.39 31.10
N GLY A 89 -49.38 76.43 31.95
CA GLY A 89 -49.87 77.74 31.55
C GLY A 89 -48.96 78.46 30.53
N CYS A 90 -47.69 78.06 30.44
CA CYS A 90 -46.71 78.66 29.51
C CYS A 90 -46.03 77.64 28.58
N HIS A 91 -45.98 76.35 28.94
CA HIS A 91 -45.38 75.29 28.12
C HIS A 91 -46.44 74.35 27.58
N ASP A 92 -46.31 73.94 26.32
CA ASP A 92 -47.14 72.86 25.78
C ASP A 92 -46.82 71.55 26.51
N THR A 93 -47.86 70.95 27.09
CA THR A 93 -47.80 69.71 27.88
C THR A 93 -48.63 68.58 27.28
N GLU A 94 -49.23 68.76 26.10
CA GLU A 94 -50.14 67.76 25.50
C GLU A 94 -49.43 66.42 25.25
N VAL A 95 -48.19 66.48 24.78
CA VAL A 95 -47.37 65.29 24.52
C VAL A 95 -46.94 64.63 25.84
N PHE A 96 -46.54 65.43 26.84
CA PHE A 96 -46.09 64.94 28.14
C PHE A 96 -47.22 64.31 28.95
N SER A 97 -48.40 64.91 28.98
CA SER A 97 -49.56 64.39 29.72
C SER A 97 -50.00 63.01 29.21
N LYS A 98 -49.81 62.74 27.92
CA LYS A 98 -50.06 61.42 27.29
C LYS A 98 -48.95 60.40 27.52
N SER A 99 -47.77 60.81 27.98
CA SER A 99 -46.65 59.91 28.29
C SER A 99 -46.91 59.08 29.56
N VAL A 100 -46.11 58.04 29.78
CA VAL A 100 -46.22 57.25 31.03
C VAL A 100 -45.85 58.05 32.27
N HIS A 101 -45.02 59.10 32.15
CA HIS A 101 -44.68 59.99 33.27
C HIS A 101 -45.82 60.97 33.57
N GLY A 102 -46.47 61.51 32.53
CA GLY A 102 -47.67 62.35 32.68
C GLY A 102 -48.85 61.60 33.29
N GLN A 103 -49.11 60.36 32.83
CA GLN A 103 -50.15 59.50 33.39
C GLN A 103 -49.91 59.06 34.84
N LYS A 104 -48.65 59.11 35.30
CA LYS A 104 -48.24 58.79 36.67
C LYS A 104 -48.02 60.03 37.53
N ASP A 105 -48.44 61.20 37.06
CA ASP A 105 -48.35 62.49 37.75
C ASP A 105 -46.91 62.88 38.15
N VAL A 106 -45.92 62.50 37.36
CA VAL A 106 -44.53 62.95 37.55
C VAL A 106 -44.45 64.44 37.23
N LYS A 107 -44.00 65.26 38.19
CA LYS A 107 -43.89 66.71 38.01
C LYS A 107 -42.71 67.09 37.11
N CYS A 108 -42.87 68.13 36.29
CA CYS A 108 -41.86 68.59 35.33
C CYS A 108 -40.51 68.89 35.99
N PHE A 109 -40.53 69.49 37.18
CA PHE A 109 -39.34 69.83 37.96
C PHE A 109 -38.55 68.60 38.47
N SER A 110 -39.14 67.40 38.44
CA SER A 110 -38.43 66.17 38.78
C SER A 110 -37.35 65.82 37.74
N CYS A 111 -37.49 66.32 36.51
CA CYS A 111 -36.50 66.16 35.44
C CYS A 111 -35.83 67.49 35.08
N HIS A 112 -36.56 68.60 35.06
CA HIS A 112 -36.05 69.93 34.66
C HIS A 112 -35.48 70.76 35.81
N THR A 113 -35.44 70.22 37.03
CA THR A 113 -35.14 70.92 38.30
C THR A 113 -36.18 72.00 38.65
N LYS A 114 -36.09 72.62 39.84
CA LYS A 114 -37.10 73.55 40.36
C LYS A 114 -36.80 75.00 40.01
N HIS A 115 -35.82 75.60 40.68
CA HIS A 115 -35.45 77.02 40.54
C HIS A 115 -34.18 77.22 39.70
N GLU A 116 -33.52 76.14 39.28
CA GLU A 116 -32.30 76.19 38.46
C GLU A 116 -32.56 75.61 37.06
N ILE A 117 -33.76 75.85 36.50
CA ILE A 117 -34.21 75.21 35.25
C ILE A 117 -33.26 75.55 34.10
N LYS A 118 -32.62 74.52 33.55
CA LYS A 118 -31.70 74.64 32.40
C LYS A 118 -32.43 74.33 31.09
N PRO A 119 -31.88 74.73 29.93
CA PRO A 119 -32.46 74.35 28.63
C PRO A 119 -32.59 72.83 28.51
N SER A 120 -33.68 72.35 27.92
CA SER A 120 -33.95 70.91 27.77
C SER A 120 -32.82 70.14 27.07
N ALA A 121 -32.04 70.80 26.20
CA ALA A 121 -30.85 70.24 25.57
C ALA A 121 -29.77 69.80 26.57
N THR A 122 -29.63 70.47 27.72
CA THR A 122 -28.65 70.11 28.77
C THR A 122 -29.03 68.84 29.52
N LEU A 123 -30.32 68.47 29.55
CA LEU A 123 -30.75 67.19 30.10
C LEU A 123 -30.25 66.00 29.28
N ARG A 124 -29.94 66.22 28.00
CA ARG A 124 -29.38 65.19 27.11
C ARG A 124 -28.02 64.70 27.57
N GLU A 125 -27.21 65.59 28.17
CA GLU A 125 -25.83 65.30 28.60
C GLU A 125 -25.79 64.38 29.85
N ASN A 126 -26.79 64.50 30.73
CA ASN A 126 -26.89 63.73 31.98
C ASN A 126 -28.15 62.83 32.03
N GLU A 127 -28.76 62.54 30.88
CA GLU A 127 -30.07 61.88 30.78
C GLU A 127 -30.13 60.56 31.56
N ALA A 128 -29.10 59.71 31.40
CA ALA A 128 -29.02 58.43 32.07
C ALA A 128 -28.98 58.57 33.61
N LEU A 129 -28.26 59.57 34.12
CA LEU A 129 -28.18 59.85 35.55
C LEU A 129 -29.52 60.38 36.06
N THR A 130 -30.15 61.30 35.32
CA THR A 130 -31.49 61.84 35.62
C THR A 130 -32.52 60.73 35.69
N CYS A 131 -32.59 59.84 34.70
CA CYS A 131 -33.51 58.69 34.74
C CYS A 131 -33.22 57.75 35.91
N TYR A 132 -31.94 57.49 36.23
CA TYR A 132 -31.54 56.58 37.31
C TYR A 132 -31.98 57.05 38.70
N THR A 133 -32.14 58.37 38.92
CA THR A 133 -32.61 58.91 40.22
C THR A 133 -33.93 58.30 40.67
N CYS A 134 -34.84 58.01 39.72
CA CYS A 134 -36.13 57.37 39.98
C CYS A 134 -36.18 55.91 39.50
N HIS A 135 -35.59 55.59 38.35
CA HIS A 135 -35.59 54.25 37.76
C HIS A 135 -34.32 53.47 38.16
N LYS A 136 -34.26 53.03 39.41
CA LYS A 136 -33.14 52.23 39.95
C LYS A 136 -33.18 50.77 39.49
N THR A 137 -33.41 50.53 38.20
CA THR A 137 -33.55 49.19 37.61
C THR A 137 -32.21 48.67 37.07
N PRO A 138 -32.05 47.34 36.97
CA PRO A 138 -30.89 46.74 36.30
C PRO A 138 -30.70 47.23 34.86
N ASP A 139 -31.78 47.53 34.13
CA ASP A 139 -31.74 47.92 32.71
C ASP A 139 -30.96 49.22 32.48
N ILE A 140 -31.18 50.25 33.31
CA ILE A 140 -30.44 51.51 33.22
C ILE A 140 -28.97 51.31 33.63
N LYS A 141 -28.73 50.49 34.66
CA LYS A 141 -27.37 50.11 35.03
C LYS A 141 -26.67 49.34 33.90
N ASN A 142 -27.38 48.52 33.16
CA ASN A 142 -26.86 47.73 32.06
C ASN A 142 -26.58 48.57 30.81
N TYR A 143 -27.37 49.61 30.55
CA TYR A 143 -27.06 50.59 29.52
C TYR A 143 -25.70 51.25 29.69
N SER A 144 -25.27 51.51 30.93
CA SER A 144 -23.92 52.05 31.20
C SER A 144 -22.77 51.12 30.76
N LYS A 145 -23.03 49.83 30.59
CA LYS A 145 -22.05 48.85 30.09
C LYS A 145 -22.03 48.78 28.56
N SER A 146 -23.04 49.37 27.92
CA SER A 146 -23.25 49.28 26.48
C SER A 146 -22.22 50.05 25.69
N VAL A 147 -22.11 49.63 24.43
CA VAL A 147 -21.18 50.23 23.49
C VAL A 147 -21.69 51.54 22.93
N HIS A 148 -23.01 51.73 22.96
CA HIS A 148 -23.64 53.02 22.70
C HIS A 148 -23.26 54.02 23.80
N TYR A 149 -23.37 53.64 25.08
CA TYR A 149 -22.98 54.52 26.19
C TYR A 149 -21.48 54.84 26.19
N LYS A 150 -20.62 53.83 25.98
CA LYS A 150 -19.16 54.04 25.90
C LYS A 150 -18.79 55.00 24.76
N LYS A 151 -19.42 54.88 23.60
CA LYS A 151 -19.22 55.80 22.47
C LYS A 151 -19.73 57.21 22.78
N PHE A 152 -20.89 57.32 23.41
CA PHE A 152 -21.45 58.60 23.85
C PHE A 152 -20.49 59.34 24.79
N LEU A 153 -19.94 58.66 25.81
CA LEU A 153 -18.94 59.25 26.71
C LEU A 153 -17.64 59.67 25.99
N ALA A 154 -17.28 58.97 24.92
CA ALA A 154 -16.12 59.32 24.10
C ALA A 154 -16.40 60.48 23.12
N GLY A 155 -17.55 61.16 23.21
CA GLY A 155 -17.94 62.24 22.31
C GLY A 155 -18.35 61.78 20.91
N ILE A 156 -18.47 60.46 20.69
CA ILE A 156 -18.93 59.88 19.43
C ILE A 156 -20.46 59.83 19.46
N LYS A 157 -21.10 60.36 18.41
CA LYS A 157 -22.56 60.32 18.26
C LYS A 157 -23.08 58.88 18.41
N ALA A 158 -23.82 58.63 19.48
CA ALA A 158 -24.38 57.33 19.82
C ALA A 158 -25.77 57.52 20.47
N PRO A 159 -26.69 56.55 20.33
CA PRO A 159 -28.04 56.69 20.83
C PRO A 159 -28.09 56.63 22.36
N ILE A 160 -28.86 57.54 22.95
CA ILE A 160 -29.17 57.61 24.39
C ILE A 160 -30.57 57.05 24.69
N CYS A 161 -31.04 57.15 25.95
CA CYS A 161 -32.26 56.47 26.38
C CYS A 161 -33.48 56.88 25.54
N THR A 162 -33.67 58.17 25.30
CA THR A 162 -34.77 58.67 24.46
C THR A 162 -34.64 58.37 22.98
N ASP A 163 -33.43 58.18 22.45
CA ASP A 163 -33.29 57.79 21.04
C ASP A 163 -33.90 56.40 20.79
N CYS A 164 -33.96 55.54 21.83
CA CYS A 164 -34.55 54.21 21.76
C CYS A 164 -35.98 54.12 22.33
N HIS A 165 -36.31 54.88 23.38
CA HIS A 165 -37.59 54.79 24.11
C HIS A 165 -38.62 55.86 23.72
N ASN A 166 -38.56 56.33 22.46
CA ASN A 166 -39.27 57.47 21.85
C ASN A 166 -38.53 58.80 22.05
N LYS A 167 -38.12 59.42 20.93
CA LYS A 167 -37.15 60.52 20.72
C LYS A 167 -37.05 61.66 21.76
N THR A 168 -38.01 61.80 22.67
CA THR A 168 -37.98 62.75 23.79
C THR A 168 -38.56 62.13 25.08
N ALA A 169 -38.04 62.54 26.24
CA ALA A 169 -38.56 62.11 27.53
C ALA A 169 -40.03 62.52 27.73
N HIS A 170 -40.49 63.53 26.98
CA HIS A 170 -41.89 63.95 26.98
C HIS A 170 -42.84 63.01 26.26
N ASN A 171 -42.37 62.06 25.45
CA ASN A 171 -43.24 61.11 24.74
C ASN A 171 -42.89 59.64 25.03
N ILE A 172 -42.24 59.38 26.17
CA ILE A 172 -41.84 58.05 26.59
C ILE A 172 -43.07 57.16 26.83
N LYS A 173 -43.05 55.96 26.25
CA LYS A 173 -44.13 54.95 26.32
C LYS A 173 -43.62 53.67 26.97
N GLN A 174 -44.53 52.87 27.54
CA GLN A 174 -44.19 51.55 28.07
C GLN A 174 -43.77 50.61 26.93
N ALA A 175 -42.54 50.11 27.02
CA ALA A 175 -41.91 49.28 26.00
C ALA A 175 -42.55 47.87 25.91
N LYS A 176 -43.42 47.66 24.91
CA LYS A 176 -43.72 46.33 24.38
C LYS A 176 -43.11 46.23 22.97
N PHE A 177 -41.83 45.93 22.89
CA PHE A 177 -41.16 45.73 21.61
C PHE A 177 -41.46 44.32 21.10
N THR A 178 -42.13 44.20 19.95
CA THR A 178 -42.09 42.96 19.18
C THR A 178 -40.74 42.85 18.45
N LYS A 179 -40.37 41.66 17.98
CA LYS A 179 -39.16 41.49 17.14
C LYS A 179 -39.15 42.43 15.92
N THR A 180 -40.31 42.70 15.36
CA THR A 180 -40.45 43.60 14.21
C THR A 180 -40.17 45.04 14.61
N ASP A 181 -40.63 45.46 15.79
CA ASP A 181 -40.40 46.81 16.31
C ASP A 181 -38.93 47.02 16.67
N GLU A 182 -38.32 46.02 17.28
CA GLU A 182 -36.89 45.96 17.56
C GLU A 182 -36.04 46.08 16.28
N GLN A 183 -36.33 45.27 15.25
CA GLN A 183 -35.61 45.34 13.98
C GLN A 183 -35.74 46.72 13.31
N LYS A 184 -36.93 47.32 13.35
CA LYS A 184 -37.16 48.68 12.82
C LYS A 184 -36.35 49.70 13.58
N LEU A 185 -36.35 49.64 14.91
CA LEU A 185 -35.63 50.57 15.77
C LEU A 185 -34.12 50.51 15.49
N CYS A 186 -33.52 49.33 15.50
CA CYS A 186 -32.10 49.18 15.22
C CYS A 186 -31.74 49.60 13.79
N ALA A 187 -32.63 49.37 12.81
CA ALA A 187 -32.41 49.69 11.40
C ALA A 187 -32.40 51.19 11.08
N GLU A 188 -32.89 52.05 11.98
CA GLU A 188 -32.74 53.50 11.84
C GLU A 188 -31.26 53.92 11.73
N CYS A 189 -30.37 53.14 12.34
CA CYS A 189 -28.91 53.35 12.27
C CYS A 189 -28.14 52.16 11.65
N HIS A 190 -28.61 50.91 11.78
CA HIS A 190 -27.95 49.68 11.30
C HIS A 190 -28.63 49.05 10.08
N LYS A 191 -28.88 49.86 9.04
CA LYS A 191 -29.66 49.45 7.86
C LYS A 191 -29.06 48.25 7.12
N GLU A 192 -27.74 48.18 6.99
CA GLU A 192 -27.04 47.09 6.29
C GLU A 192 -27.19 45.76 7.04
N SER A 193 -26.86 45.72 8.33
CA SER A 193 -27.02 44.54 9.17
C SER A 193 -28.46 44.04 9.20
N LYS A 194 -29.45 44.94 9.21
CA LYS A 194 -30.87 44.55 9.09
C LYS A 194 -31.16 43.91 7.73
N ASN A 195 -30.65 44.46 6.63
CA ASN A 195 -30.87 43.90 5.30
C ASN A 195 -30.26 42.50 5.16
N GLU A 196 -29.07 42.28 5.72
CA GLU A 196 -28.45 40.95 5.79
C GLU A 196 -29.27 40.00 6.66
N PHE A 197 -29.62 40.42 7.88
CA PHE A 197 -30.38 39.60 8.82
C PHE A 197 -31.75 39.18 8.28
N THR A 198 -32.43 40.04 7.51
CA THR A 198 -33.72 39.67 6.91
C THR A 198 -33.65 38.48 5.96
N LYS A 199 -32.48 38.23 5.36
CA LYS A 199 -32.20 37.09 4.47
C LYS A 199 -31.68 35.86 5.23
N SER A 200 -31.41 35.99 6.53
CA SER A 200 -30.91 34.88 7.35
C SER A 200 -31.99 33.84 7.65
N VAL A 201 -31.57 32.62 7.96
CA VAL A 201 -32.45 31.52 8.37
C VAL A 201 -33.27 31.85 9.62
N HIS A 202 -32.74 32.68 10.53
CA HIS A 202 -33.44 33.08 11.76
C HIS A 202 -34.66 33.97 11.46
N ASN A 203 -34.57 34.83 10.45
CA ASN A 203 -35.68 35.67 10.04
C ASN A 203 -36.65 34.95 9.07
N LEU A 204 -36.11 34.16 8.14
CA LEU A 204 -36.91 33.43 7.14
C LEU A 204 -37.80 32.34 7.74
N ALA A 205 -37.44 31.79 8.90
CA ALA A 205 -38.23 30.77 9.59
C ALA A 205 -39.62 31.27 10.05
N LYS A 206 -39.84 32.59 10.13
CA LYS A 206 -41.11 33.22 10.54
C LYS A 206 -41.70 32.67 11.87
N ASP A 207 -40.87 32.09 12.73
CA ASP A 207 -41.26 31.54 14.03
C ASP A 207 -41.07 32.60 15.14
N PRO A 208 -42.08 32.86 15.99
CA PRO A 208 -41.94 33.71 17.17
C PRO A 208 -40.81 33.33 18.13
N ASN A 209 -40.29 32.10 18.08
CA ASN A 209 -39.22 31.58 18.93
C ASN A 209 -37.80 31.73 18.35
N THR A 210 -37.64 32.23 17.11
CA THR A 210 -36.30 32.48 16.54
C THR A 210 -35.58 33.66 17.22
N PRO A 211 -34.25 33.72 17.24
CA PRO A 211 -33.56 34.88 17.82
C PRO A 211 -33.79 36.16 16.99
N GLY A 212 -33.93 37.29 17.68
CA GLY A 212 -33.89 38.65 17.12
C GLY A 212 -32.52 39.32 17.31
N CYS A 213 -32.39 40.61 17.01
CA CYS A 213 -31.17 41.37 17.20
C CYS A 213 -30.76 41.42 18.69
N VAL A 214 -31.69 41.69 19.60
CA VAL A 214 -31.46 41.77 21.06
C VAL A 214 -31.18 40.41 21.68
N SER A 215 -31.59 39.31 21.02
CA SER A 215 -31.24 37.96 21.47
C SER A 215 -29.74 37.68 21.40
N CYS A 216 -29.02 38.37 20.50
CA CYS A 216 -27.58 38.23 20.32
C CYS A 216 -26.80 39.44 20.85
N HIS A 217 -27.34 40.65 20.71
CA HIS A 217 -26.66 41.90 21.08
C HIS A 217 -27.04 42.42 22.47
N GLY A 218 -28.14 41.95 23.07
CA GLY A 218 -28.73 42.55 24.25
C GLY A 218 -29.60 43.78 23.91
N ALA A 219 -30.53 44.13 24.79
CA ALA A 219 -31.45 45.25 24.59
C ALA A 219 -30.91 46.57 25.17
N HIS A 220 -30.47 46.55 26.43
CA HIS A 220 -29.88 47.71 27.09
C HIS A 220 -28.37 47.59 27.22
N GLU A 221 -27.82 46.39 27.41
CA GLU A 221 -26.38 46.14 27.47
C GLU A 221 -25.66 46.35 26.13
N VAL A 222 -26.39 46.32 25.00
CA VAL A 222 -25.91 46.37 23.60
C VAL A 222 -24.40 46.17 23.44
N TYR A 223 -23.98 44.94 23.13
CA TYR A 223 -22.57 44.58 22.98
C TYR A 223 -22.02 44.94 21.58
N ASN A 224 -20.81 45.50 21.49
CA ASN A 224 -20.06 45.71 20.23
C ASN A 224 -19.01 44.62 20.13
N ASN A 225 -19.38 43.47 19.60
CA ASN A 225 -18.40 42.43 19.36
C ASN A 225 -18.33 42.14 17.87
N LYS A 226 -17.10 42.28 17.31
CA LYS A 226 -16.64 41.27 16.35
C LYS A 226 -16.78 39.96 17.09
N TYR A 227 -17.84 39.23 16.78
CA TYR A 227 -18.13 37.97 17.41
C TYR A 227 -16.97 36.99 17.12
N SER A 228 -15.95 36.92 17.98
CA SER A 228 -15.13 35.71 18.09
C SER A 228 -15.97 34.71 18.87
N ILE A 229 -16.67 33.86 18.16
CA ILE A 229 -17.68 32.99 18.75
C ILE A 229 -17.00 31.74 19.33
N SER A 230 -16.52 31.85 20.56
CA SER A 230 -16.52 30.72 21.50
C SER A 230 -17.96 30.53 22.02
N SER A 231 -18.87 30.09 21.15
CA SER A 231 -20.32 30.38 20.99
C SER A 231 -21.31 30.34 22.15
N GLN A 232 -21.08 30.74 23.40
CA GLN A 232 -22.17 30.69 24.40
C GLN A 232 -23.50 31.37 23.95
N ALA A 233 -23.43 32.46 23.18
CA ALA A 233 -24.62 33.11 22.60
C ALA A 233 -25.38 32.23 21.59
N CYS A 234 -24.67 31.61 20.63
CA CYS A 234 -25.30 30.67 19.68
C CYS A 234 -25.68 29.36 20.37
N LEU A 235 -24.77 28.79 21.17
CA LEU A 235 -24.94 27.53 21.90
C LEU A 235 -26.12 27.58 22.88
N LYS A 236 -26.43 28.73 23.50
CA LYS A 236 -27.61 28.89 24.38
C LYS A 236 -28.91 28.46 23.71
N CYS A 237 -29.03 28.71 22.40
CA CYS A 237 -30.17 28.27 21.60
C CYS A 237 -29.85 26.94 20.88
N HIS A 238 -28.66 26.82 20.27
CA HIS A 238 -28.28 25.70 19.41
C HIS A 238 -27.96 24.38 20.14
N LEU A 239 -27.77 24.40 21.47
CA LEU A 239 -27.68 23.19 22.30
C LEU A 239 -29.02 22.83 22.99
N ASN A 240 -30.07 23.63 22.81
CA ASN A 240 -31.37 23.37 23.41
C ASN A 240 -32.20 22.40 22.55
N LYS A 241 -32.23 21.12 22.95
CA LYS A 241 -32.96 20.05 22.24
C LYS A 241 -34.44 20.35 22.03
N LYS A 242 -35.11 20.94 23.03
CA LYS A 242 -36.54 21.27 22.96
C LYS A 242 -36.84 22.29 21.85
N SER A 243 -35.92 23.20 21.57
CA SER A 243 -36.06 24.22 20.53
C SER A 243 -36.07 23.61 19.12
N PHE A 244 -35.33 22.53 18.88
CA PHE A 244 -35.25 21.90 17.55
C PHE A 244 -36.13 20.67 17.37
N GLU A 245 -36.52 19.99 18.46
CA GLU A 245 -37.56 18.95 18.41
C GLU A 245 -38.89 19.54 17.92
N LYS A 246 -39.28 20.72 18.46
CA LYS A 246 -40.47 21.44 18.02
C LYS A 246 -40.40 21.89 16.56
N ALA A 247 -39.19 22.12 16.04
CA ALA A 247 -38.94 22.52 14.66
C ALA A 247 -38.72 21.33 13.70
N GLY A 248 -38.86 20.08 14.16
CA GLY A 248 -38.68 18.88 13.34
C GLY A 248 -37.23 18.62 12.89
N LYS A 249 -36.24 19.16 13.60
CA LYS A 249 -34.80 19.07 13.25
C LYS A 249 -33.92 18.66 14.45
N PRO A 250 -34.22 17.54 15.15
CA PRO A 250 -33.55 17.19 16.41
C PRO A 250 -32.03 17.01 16.29
N ASN A 251 -31.54 16.64 15.09
CA ASN A 251 -30.13 16.35 14.84
C ASN A 251 -29.24 17.61 14.81
N LEU A 252 -29.81 18.82 14.72
CA LEU A 252 -29.03 20.06 14.65
C LEU A 252 -28.20 20.30 15.93
N VAL A 253 -28.73 19.89 17.08
CA VAL A 253 -28.01 19.97 18.36
C VAL A 253 -26.74 19.11 18.33
N GLU A 254 -26.79 17.96 17.68
CA GLU A 254 -25.65 17.04 17.62
C GLU A 254 -24.52 17.59 16.73
N PHE A 255 -24.84 18.21 15.59
CA PHE A 255 -23.84 18.90 14.77
C PHE A 255 -23.12 20.02 15.54
N VAL A 256 -23.86 20.75 16.38
CA VAL A 256 -23.30 21.83 17.19
C VAL A 256 -22.42 21.30 18.33
N LYS A 257 -22.80 20.18 18.95
CA LYS A 257 -21.93 19.48 19.92
C LYS A 257 -20.65 18.95 19.26
N ASN A 258 -20.76 18.39 18.07
CA ASN A 258 -19.62 17.89 17.30
C ASN A 258 -18.57 18.99 17.09
N TYR A 259 -19.00 20.23 16.85
CA TYR A 259 -18.10 21.39 16.77
C TYR A 259 -17.20 21.54 17.99
N GLN A 260 -17.71 21.32 19.19
CA GLN A 260 -16.93 21.43 20.43
C GLN A 260 -15.80 20.39 20.50
N THR A 261 -15.91 19.28 19.76
CA THR A 261 -14.86 18.25 19.69
C THR A 261 -13.79 18.55 18.64
N SER A 262 -14.05 19.51 17.74
CA SER A 262 -13.20 19.84 16.59
C SER A 262 -11.85 20.42 16.99
N ILE A 263 -10.90 20.37 16.05
CA ILE A 263 -9.59 20.99 16.22
C ILE A 263 -9.71 22.52 16.35
N HIS A 264 -10.64 23.16 15.64
CA HIS A 264 -10.86 24.61 15.74
C HIS A 264 -11.34 25.02 17.14
N ALA A 265 -12.26 24.27 17.74
CA ALA A 265 -12.71 24.51 19.11
C ALA A 265 -11.56 24.34 20.12
N ARG A 266 -10.79 23.25 20.02
CA ARG A 266 -9.66 22.99 20.94
C ARG A 266 -8.55 24.04 20.82
N VAL A 267 -8.22 24.47 19.60
CA VAL A 267 -7.22 25.53 19.40
C VAL A 267 -7.73 26.85 19.98
N SER A 268 -9.01 27.17 19.81
CA SER A 268 -9.65 28.34 20.42
C SER A 268 -9.60 28.30 21.96
N GLU A 269 -9.88 27.15 22.59
CA GLU A 269 -9.76 26.96 24.05
C GLU A 269 -8.34 27.16 24.57
N SER A 270 -7.33 26.86 23.76
CA SER A 270 -5.92 27.11 24.10
C SER A 270 -5.48 28.58 24.00
N GLY A 271 -6.43 29.50 23.72
CA GLY A 271 -6.17 30.94 23.60
C GLY A 271 -5.56 31.35 22.26
N LYS A 272 -5.51 30.45 21.26
CA LYS A 272 -5.02 30.74 19.91
C LYS A 272 -6.18 31.07 18.98
N GLU A 273 -5.89 31.89 17.97
CA GLU A 273 -6.87 32.22 16.93
C GLU A 273 -7.23 30.97 16.12
N ALA A 274 -8.52 30.71 15.99
CA ALA A 274 -9.06 29.57 15.24
C ALA A 274 -10.40 29.98 14.62
N ALA A 275 -10.80 29.25 13.57
CA ALA A 275 -12.11 29.46 12.97
C ALA A 275 -13.22 29.28 14.03
N THR A 276 -14.25 30.10 13.94
CA THR A 276 -15.45 30.08 14.78
C THR A 276 -16.68 29.83 13.92
N CYS A 277 -17.87 29.76 14.54
CA CYS A 277 -19.11 29.53 13.79
C CYS A 277 -19.33 30.58 12.68
N VAL A 278 -18.99 31.85 12.91
CA VAL A 278 -19.25 32.95 11.95
C VAL A 278 -18.27 32.99 10.78
N ASP A 279 -17.08 32.43 10.96
CA ASP A 279 -16.07 32.35 9.88
C ASP A 279 -16.54 31.41 8.77
N CYS A 280 -17.31 30.38 9.15
CA CYS A 280 -17.96 29.45 8.23
C CYS A 280 -19.38 29.89 7.84
N HIS A 281 -20.23 30.29 8.80
CA HIS A 281 -21.67 30.51 8.60
C HIS A 281 -22.11 31.96 8.41
N ASP A 282 -21.20 32.94 8.48
CA ASP A 282 -21.51 34.37 8.57
C ASP A 282 -22.11 34.81 9.93
N ASN A 283 -22.21 36.10 10.20
CA ASN A 283 -22.69 36.65 11.48
C ASN A 283 -24.12 37.19 11.42
N HIS A 284 -24.50 37.94 10.38
CA HIS A 284 -25.85 38.46 10.15
C HIS A 284 -26.52 37.79 8.95
N LEU A 285 -25.75 37.30 7.97
CA LEU A 285 -26.26 36.59 6.79
C LEU A 285 -26.12 35.06 6.92
N ILE A 286 -26.60 34.48 8.03
CA ILE A 286 -26.55 33.02 8.22
C ILE A 286 -27.55 32.35 7.27
N MET A 287 -27.05 31.62 6.28
CA MET A 287 -27.85 30.95 5.25
C MET A 287 -27.81 29.43 5.40
N GLY A 288 -28.84 28.74 4.92
CA GLY A 288 -28.89 27.28 4.92
C GLY A 288 -27.89 26.65 3.93
N VAL A 289 -27.54 25.38 4.15
CA VAL A 289 -26.63 24.59 3.30
C VAL A 289 -27.05 24.50 1.83
N ASN A 290 -28.35 24.61 1.54
CA ASN A 290 -28.91 24.48 0.20
C ASN A 290 -28.95 25.82 -0.57
N ALA A 291 -28.64 26.95 0.07
CA ALA A 291 -28.65 28.24 -0.59
C ALA A 291 -27.32 28.45 -1.33
N ALA A 292 -27.36 28.67 -2.64
CA ALA A 292 -26.16 28.83 -3.46
C ALA A 292 -25.21 29.94 -2.99
N SER A 293 -25.73 31.03 -2.41
CA SER A 293 -24.94 32.13 -1.85
C SER A 293 -24.39 31.86 -0.44
N SER A 294 -24.68 30.69 0.15
CA SER A 294 -24.19 30.32 1.47
C SER A 294 -22.72 29.95 1.43
N LYS A 295 -21.92 30.47 2.37
CA LYS A 295 -20.49 30.13 2.51
C LYS A 295 -20.25 28.64 2.74
N ILE A 296 -21.23 27.94 3.31
CA ILE A 296 -21.18 26.49 3.57
C ILE A 296 -21.99 25.65 2.57
N ALA A 297 -22.43 26.24 1.45
CA ALA A 297 -22.93 25.44 0.34
C ALA A 297 -21.82 24.55 -0.21
N LYS A 298 -22.16 23.33 -0.68
CA LYS A 298 -21.19 22.32 -1.16
C LYS A 298 -20.13 22.93 -2.07
N ASP A 299 -20.56 23.72 -3.05
CA ASP A 299 -19.71 24.35 -4.08
C ASP A 299 -18.78 25.44 -3.52
N ASN A 300 -19.15 26.04 -2.38
CA ASN A 300 -18.40 27.12 -1.75
C ASN A 300 -17.41 26.62 -0.69
N ILE A 301 -17.51 25.36 -0.24
CA ILE A 301 -16.65 24.79 0.81
C ILE A 301 -15.15 24.98 0.53
N PRO A 302 -14.61 24.66 -0.67
CA PRO A 302 -13.18 24.84 -0.94
C PRO A 302 -12.72 26.30 -0.85
N HIS A 303 -13.61 27.25 -1.15
CA HIS A 303 -13.33 28.68 -1.00
C HIS A 303 -13.38 29.11 0.47
N THR A 304 -14.37 28.64 1.22
CA THR A 304 -14.54 28.97 2.65
C THR A 304 -13.37 28.48 3.49
N CYS A 305 -12.95 27.23 3.34
CA CYS A 305 -11.74 26.73 4.01
C CYS A 305 -10.48 27.46 3.50
N GLY A 306 -10.44 27.80 2.21
CA GLY A 306 -9.31 28.45 1.55
C GLY A 306 -9.00 29.87 2.02
N LYS A 307 -9.92 30.54 2.74
CA LYS A 307 -9.66 31.84 3.35
C LYS A 307 -8.56 31.80 4.40
N CYS A 308 -8.42 30.66 5.09
CA CYS A 308 -7.36 30.43 6.09
C CYS A 308 -6.38 29.35 5.62
N HIS A 309 -6.83 28.36 4.84
CA HIS A 309 -6.02 27.27 4.28
C HIS A 309 -5.74 27.46 2.78
N GLU A 310 -5.16 28.60 2.44
CA GLU A 310 -4.99 29.03 1.05
C GLU A 310 -4.21 28.01 0.21
N GLN A 311 -3.08 27.52 0.73
CA GLN A 311 -2.22 26.57 0.01
C GLN A 311 -2.93 25.23 -0.23
N ALA A 312 -3.60 24.68 0.79
CA ALA A 312 -4.37 23.45 0.65
C ALA A 312 -5.51 23.59 -0.38
N SER A 313 -6.20 24.74 -0.39
CA SER A 313 -7.25 25.03 -1.39
C SER A 313 -6.67 25.14 -2.80
N LYS A 314 -5.53 25.80 -2.97
CA LYS A 314 -4.80 25.90 -4.25
C LYS A 314 -4.37 24.53 -4.77
N ASP A 315 -3.86 23.67 -3.89
CA ASP A 315 -3.40 22.33 -4.24
C ASP A 315 -4.58 21.41 -4.57
N TYR A 316 -5.65 21.45 -3.77
CA TYR A 316 -6.89 20.72 -4.03
C TYR A 316 -7.45 21.07 -5.41
N LYS A 317 -7.52 22.35 -5.79
CA LYS A 317 -8.01 22.78 -7.11
C LYS A 317 -7.21 22.18 -8.27
N LYS A 318 -5.94 21.87 -8.07
CA LYS A 318 -5.05 21.24 -9.07
C LYS A 318 -5.09 19.71 -9.04
N SER A 319 -5.67 19.11 -8.00
CA SER A 319 -5.86 17.67 -7.89
C SER A 319 -6.95 17.19 -8.84
N ILE A 320 -6.95 15.89 -9.15
CA ILE A 320 -8.00 15.25 -9.95
C ILE A 320 -9.37 15.38 -9.29
N HIS A 321 -9.43 15.36 -7.95
CA HIS A 321 -10.67 15.57 -7.20
C HIS A 321 -11.19 17.01 -7.35
N GLY A 322 -10.31 18.01 -7.23
CA GLY A 322 -10.70 19.40 -7.44
C GLY A 322 -11.09 19.70 -8.88
N VAL A 323 -10.38 19.15 -9.87
CA VAL A 323 -10.75 19.28 -11.29
C VAL A 323 -12.12 18.64 -11.56
N ALA A 324 -12.35 17.43 -11.04
CA ALA A 324 -13.65 16.75 -11.16
C ALA A 324 -14.78 17.54 -10.48
N PHE A 325 -14.50 18.12 -9.31
CA PHE A 325 -15.45 18.95 -8.57
C PHE A 325 -15.85 20.20 -9.35
N HIS A 326 -14.88 20.94 -9.92
CA HIS A 326 -15.17 22.13 -10.74
C HIS A 326 -15.85 21.79 -12.09
N ALA A 327 -15.69 20.55 -12.55
CA ALA A 327 -16.42 20.02 -13.71
C ALA A 327 -17.88 19.60 -13.38
N ASN A 328 -18.37 19.89 -12.17
CA ASN A 328 -19.70 19.54 -11.67
C ASN A 328 -19.98 18.03 -11.67
N ILE A 329 -18.96 17.20 -11.45
CA ILE A 329 -19.15 15.76 -11.23
C ILE A 329 -19.73 15.58 -9.82
N SER A 330 -20.98 15.09 -9.75
CA SER A 330 -21.79 14.99 -8.52
C SER A 330 -21.08 14.25 -7.37
N VAL A 331 -20.35 13.19 -7.70
CA VAL A 331 -19.63 12.32 -6.76
C VAL A 331 -18.21 12.79 -6.42
N ALA A 332 -17.74 13.89 -7.00
CA ALA A 332 -16.42 14.42 -6.70
C ALA A 332 -16.35 14.93 -5.23
N PRO A 333 -15.34 14.51 -4.45
CA PRO A 333 -15.22 14.90 -3.06
C PRO A 333 -14.67 16.33 -2.93
N ASN A 334 -15.10 17.04 -1.91
CA ASN A 334 -14.54 18.31 -1.45
C ASN A 334 -13.87 18.17 -0.07
N CYS A 335 -13.53 19.30 0.57
CA CYS A 335 -12.80 19.31 1.83
C CYS A 335 -13.53 18.55 2.96
N ILE A 336 -14.86 18.68 3.07
CA ILE A 336 -15.62 18.07 4.18
C ILE A 336 -15.87 16.57 3.97
N ASP A 337 -15.80 16.08 2.74
CA ASP A 337 -15.92 14.64 2.45
C ASP A 337 -14.71 13.84 2.97
N CYS A 338 -13.55 14.50 3.12
CA CYS A 338 -12.35 13.87 3.68
C CYS A 338 -12.11 14.25 5.16
N HIS A 339 -12.27 15.53 5.50
CA HIS A 339 -11.92 16.05 6.84
C HIS A 339 -13.08 16.02 7.83
N GLY A 340 -14.30 15.73 7.36
CA GLY A 340 -15.51 15.97 8.14
C GLY A 340 -15.87 17.46 8.17
N GLU A 341 -16.97 17.77 8.85
CA GLU A 341 -17.53 19.12 8.93
C GLU A 341 -17.35 19.69 10.34
N HIS A 342 -18.41 19.73 11.16
CA HIS A 342 -18.32 20.20 12.54
C HIS A 342 -17.46 19.30 13.43
N ASN A 343 -17.15 18.07 13.06
CA ASN A 343 -16.24 17.19 13.81
C ASN A 343 -14.79 17.17 13.26
N ILE A 344 -14.39 18.18 12.47
CA ILE A 344 -13.05 18.23 11.87
C ILE A 344 -11.95 18.12 12.93
N SER A 345 -11.02 17.19 12.73
CA SER A 345 -9.97 16.84 13.69
C SER A 345 -8.59 16.97 13.06
N SER A 346 -7.53 17.03 13.88
CA SER A 346 -6.15 16.95 13.39
C SER A 346 -5.91 15.59 12.72
N VAL A 347 -5.04 15.56 11.71
CA VAL A 347 -4.70 14.34 10.96
C VAL A 347 -4.36 13.17 11.89
N GLU A 348 -3.52 13.40 12.91
CA GLU A 348 -3.09 12.39 13.91
C GLU A 348 -4.25 11.76 14.71
N ARG A 349 -5.38 12.46 14.88
CA ARG A 349 -6.52 12.05 15.70
C ARG A 349 -7.80 11.87 14.89
N SER A 350 -7.69 11.78 13.58
CA SER A 350 -8.83 11.73 12.65
C SER A 350 -8.89 10.39 11.90
N SER A 351 -9.96 10.20 11.15
CA SER A 351 -10.07 9.13 10.13
C SER A 351 -8.98 9.20 9.07
N LEU A 352 -8.28 10.33 8.93
CA LEU A 352 -7.14 10.53 8.03
C LEU A 352 -5.78 10.27 8.70
N GLY A 353 -5.75 9.80 9.95
CA GLY A 353 -4.49 9.33 10.56
C GLY A 353 -3.89 8.21 9.72
N LYS A 354 -2.55 8.09 9.70
CA LYS A 354 -1.84 7.19 8.77
C LYS A 354 -2.45 5.79 8.67
N LEU A 355 -2.75 5.15 9.81
CA LEU A 355 -3.33 3.81 9.85
C LEU A 355 -4.75 3.73 9.26
N ASN A 356 -5.53 4.81 9.30
CA ASN A 356 -6.94 4.83 8.87
C ASN A 356 -7.15 5.50 7.50
N GLU A 357 -6.17 6.24 6.98
CA GLU A 357 -6.26 6.98 5.71
C GLU A 357 -6.80 6.13 4.55
N HIS A 358 -6.30 4.90 4.40
CA HIS A 358 -6.73 3.97 3.36
C HIS A 358 -8.25 3.72 3.37
N LYS A 359 -8.89 3.69 4.55
CA LYS A 359 -10.34 3.46 4.68
C LYS A 359 -11.15 4.60 4.07
N VAL A 360 -10.67 5.83 4.22
CA VAL A 360 -11.30 7.03 3.64
C VAL A 360 -11.26 6.94 2.12
N CYS A 361 -10.09 6.62 1.56
CA CYS A 361 -9.92 6.43 0.11
C CYS A 361 -10.81 5.30 -0.42
N MET A 362 -10.81 4.13 0.23
CA MET A 362 -11.58 2.95 -0.19
C MET A 362 -13.10 3.16 -0.11
N ASN A 363 -13.58 4.02 0.80
CA ASN A 363 -15.02 4.30 0.89
C ASN A 363 -15.59 4.89 -0.40
N CYS A 364 -14.78 5.64 -1.16
CA CYS A 364 -15.14 6.13 -2.49
C CYS A 364 -14.61 5.21 -3.60
N HIS A 365 -13.33 4.87 -3.59
CA HIS A 365 -12.68 4.16 -4.71
C HIS A 365 -13.01 2.66 -4.79
N VAL A 366 -13.63 2.07 -3.76
CA VAL A 366 -14.06 0.66 -3.78
C VAL A 366 -15.57 0.55 -3.62
N LYS A 367 -16.15 1.24 -2.64
CA LYS A 367 -17.58 1.04 -2.29
C LYS A 367 -18.55 1.85 -3.16
N ASN A 368 -18.10 2.94 -3.78
CA ASN A 368 -18.96 3.77 -4.63
C ASN A 368 -18.84 3.35 -6.11
N ALA A 369 -19.86 2.66 -6.62
CA ALA A 369 -19.87 2.15 -7.99
C ALA A 369 -19.73 3.24 -9.07
N GLU A 370 -20.26 4.44 -8.82
CA GLU A 370 -20.14 5.57 -9.76
C GLU A 370 -18.70 6.08 -9.82
N VAL A 371 -18.03 6.20 -8.67
CA VAL A 371 -16.61 6.56 -8.60
C VAL A 371 -15.75 5.48 -9.26
N VAL A 372 -16.01 4.20 -9.00
CA VAL A 372 -15.28 3.08 -9.64
C VAL A 372 -15.43 3.12 -11.17
N LYS A 373 -16.63 3.41 -11.67
CA LYS A 373 -16.88 3.54 -13.11
C LYS A 373 -16.09 4.69 -13.74
N LEU A 374 -15.98 5.82 -13.04
CA LEU A 374 -15.25 7.01 -13.49
C LEU A 374 -13.74 6.87 -13.37
N ALA A 375 -13.25 6.25 -12.30
CA ALA A 375 -11.82 6.05 -12.02
C ALA A 375 -11.23 4.84 -12.76
N GLY A 376 -12.06 3.88 -13.20
CA GLY A 376 -11.65 2.70 -13.95
C GLY A 376 -11.15 1.54 -13.08
N LYS A 377 -10.57 0.52 -13.73
CA LYS A 377 -10.06 -0.72 -13.07
C LYS A 377 -9.00 -0.46 -12.00
N GLU A 378 -8.25 0.64 -12.12
CA GLU A 378 -7.23 1.05 -11.15
C GLU A 378 -7.84 1.32 -9.76
N ALA A 379 -9.13 1.63 -9.67
CA ALA A 379 -9.82 1.88 -8.40
C ALA A 379 -9.97 0.61 -7.53
N SER A 380 -10.07 -0.57 -8.15
CA SER A 380 -10.12 -1.84 -7.40
C SER A 380 -8.75 -2.33 -6.92
N GLU A 381 -7.65 -1.87 -7.54
CA GLU A 381 -6.29 -2.26 -7.16
C GLU A 381 -5.86 -1.68 -5.81
N ILE A 382 -6.53 -0.63 -5.33
CA ILE A 382 -6.27 -0.05 -4.00
C ILE A 382 -6.52 -1.06 -2.88
N LEU A 383 -7.36 -2.08 -3.10
CA LEU A 383 -7.64 -3.15 -2.14
C LEU A 383 -6.38 -3.89 -1.72
N ASP A 384 -5.42 -4.02 -2.62
CA ASP A 384 -4.20 -4.76 -2.35
C ASP A 384 -3.26 -4.02 -1.39
N TYR A 385 -3.50 -2.73 -1.13
CA TYR A 385 -2.69 -1.94 -0.20
C TYR A 385 -2.65 -2.54 1.20
N GLU A 386 -3.76 -3.08 1.70
CA GLU A 386 -3.80 -3.74 3.01
C GLU A 386 -2.91 -5.00 3.07
N SER A 387 -2.63 -5.63 1.92
CA SER A 387 -1.71 -6.77 1.84
C SER A 387 -0.23 -6.36 1.65
N SER A 388 0.02 -5.07 1.42
CA SER A 388 1.38 -4.56 1.18
C SER A 388 2.23 -4.54 2.44
N THR A 389 3.55 -4.64 2.26
CA THR A 389 4.52 -4.48 3.35
C THR A 389 4.41 -3.10 4.00
N HIS A 390 4.10 -2.03 3.26
CA HIS A 390 3.90 -0.70 3.87
C HIS A 390 2.75 -0.69 4.87
N PHE A 391 1.59 -1.28 4.53
CA PHE A 391 0.48 -1.34 5.48
C PHE A 391 0.77 -2.26 6.67
N GLN A 392 1.40 -3.41 6.43
CA GLN A 392 1.76 -4.33 7.51
C GLN A 392 2.74 -3.68 8.51
N GLU A 393 3.74 -2.96 8.01
CA GLU A 393 4.68 -2.20 8.85
C GLU A 393 3.96 -1.08 9.62
N LEU A 394 3.04 -0.36 8.97
CA LEU A 394 2.24 0.67 9.63
C LEU A 394 1.37 0.11 10.75
N LYS A 395 0.77 -1.07 10.54
CA LYS A 395 -0.01 -1.80 11.55
C LYS A 395 0.87 -2.28 12.71
N ASN A 396 2.12 -2.61 12.44
CA ASN A 396 3.12 -2.97 13.45
C ASN A 396 3.69 -1.76 14.21
N GLY A 397 3.22 -0.54 13.94
CA GLY A 397 3.61 0.68 14.65
C GLY A 397 4.74 1.46 13.99
N ASN A 398 5.18 1.08 12.78
CA ASN A 398 6.18 1.84 12.04
C ASN A 398 5.52 3.04 11.33
N GLU A 399 5.53 4.20 11.99
CA GLU A 399 4.93 5.43 11.46
C GLU A 399 5.63 5.96 10.19
N ASN A 400 6.85 5.50 9.87
CA ASN A 400 7.56 5.88 8.65
C ASN A 400 7.11 5.10 7.41
N ALA A 401 6.28 4.07 7.59
CA ALA A 401 5.72 3.33 6.47
C ALA A 401 4.81 4.23 5.62
N ALA A 402 4.97 4.12 4.30
CA ALA A 402 4.32 5.00 3.34
C ALA A 402 2.82 4.76 3.26
N THR A 403 2.02 5.83 3.22
CA THR A 403 0.57 5.79 3.00
C THR A 403 0.18 6.20 1.58
N CYS A 404 -1.12 6.21 1.28
CA CYS A 404 -1.65 6.64 -0.01
C CYS A 404 -1.18 8.07 -0.34
N SER A 405 -1.22 9.00 0.62
CA SER A 405 -0.83 10.39 0.42
C SER A 405 0.69 10.62 0.29
N ASP A 406 1.53 9.73 0.79
CA ASP A 406 2.97 9.79 0.55
C ASP A 406 3.28 9.59 -0.95
N CYS A 407 2.58 8.62 -1.57
CA CYS A 407 2.71 8.26 -2.98
C CYS A 407 1.91 9.16 -3.93
N HIS A 408 0.66 9.47 -3.61
CA HIS A 408 -0.26 10.23 -4.49
C HIS A 408 -0.31 11.73 -4.18
N GLY A 409 0.13 12.15 -2.99
CA GLY A 409 -0.11 13.49 -2.45
C GLY A 409 -1.35 13.55 -1.55
N SER A 410 -1.43 14.53 -0.64
CA SER A 410 -2.54 14.67 0.31
C SER A 410 -3.65 15.59 -0.22
N HIS A 411 -3.29 16.80 -0.65
CA HIS A 411 -4.22 17.74 -1.31
C HIS A 411 -3.92 17.90 -2.80
N LEU A 412 -2.72 17.53 -3.26
CA LEU A 412 -2.29 17.62 -4.67
C LEU A 412 -2.23 16.23 -5.32
N MET A 413 -3.37 15.54 -5.43
CA MET A 413 -3.46 14.22 -6.08
C MET A 413 -3.65 14.36 -7.58
N GLN A 414 -2.56 14.30 -8.34
CA GLN A 414 -2.58 14.54 -9.79
C GLN A 414 -2.58 13.23 -10.59
N ALA A 415 -3.29 13.24 -11.72
CA ALA A 415 -3.29 12.11 -12.65
C ALA A 415 -1.87 11.81 -13.19
N LYS A 416 -1.61 10.53 -13.52
CA LYS A 416 -0.29 10.04 -13.96
C LYS A 416 0.28 10.70 -15.23
N ASN A 417 -0.57 11.31 -16.05
CA ASN A 417 -0.18 12.04 -17.26
C ASN A 417 0.32 13.46 -16.97
N ILE A 418 0.12 13.99 -15.77
CA ILE A 418 0.57 15.33 -15.38
C ILE A 418 2.05 15.30 -15.01
N LYS A 419 2.85 16.21 -15.58
CA LYS A 419 4.32 16.27 -15.39
C LYS A 419 4.75 16.32 -13.93
N SER A 420 4.03 17.06 -13.07
CA SER A 420 4.31 17.20 -11.65
C SER A 420 3.74 16.07 -10.77
N SER A 421 3.01 15.11 -11.35
CA SER A 421 2.41 14.02 -10.58
C SER A 421 3.48 13.11 -9.99
N LYS A 422 3.35 12.81 -8.70
CA LYS A 422 4.22 11.84 -8.00
C LYS A 422 4.12 10.43 -8.58
N VAL A 423 2.98 10.07 -9.16
CA VAL A 423 2.76 8.73 -9.74
C VAL A 423 3.00 8.68 -11.26
N LYS A 424 3.56 9.74 -11.83
CA LYS A 424 4.07 9.71 -13.20
C LYS A 424 5.31 8.80 -13.27
N LYS A 425 5.41 7.94 -14.28
CA LYS A 425 6.44 6.89 -14.38
C LYS A 425 7.87 7.42 -14.19
N GLU A 426 8.20 8.56 -14.79
CA GLU A 426 9.52 9.20 -14.66
C GLU A 426 9.80 9.73 -13.24
N ASN A 427 8.76 9.97 -12.44
CA ASN A 427 8.86 10.47 -11.07
C ASN A 427 8.84 9.35 -10.02
N ILE A 428 8.45 8.12 -10.37
CA ILE A 428 8.29 6.99 -9.44
C ILE A 428 9.54 6.76 -8.57
N VAL A 429 10.73 6.85 -9.16
CA VAL A 429 12.00 6.68 -8.43
C VAL A 429 12.14 7.72 -7.32
N ASN A 430 11.75 8.96 -7.58
CA ASN A 430 11.80 10.04 -6.59
C ASN A 430 10.66 9.94 -5.57
N THR A 431 9.51 9.36 -5.95
CA THR A 431 8.39 9.11 -5.05
C THR A 431 8.72 8.02 -4.04
N CYS A 432 9.27 6.89 -4.48
CA CYS A 432 9.70 5.81 -3.60
C CYS A 432 10.96 6.20 -2.79
N GLY A 433 11.93 6.86 -3.43
CA GLY A 433 13.20 7.26 -2.82
C GLY A 433 13.30 8.76 -2.57
N ASN A 434 12.31 9.34 -1.92
CA ASN A 434 12.29 10.77 -1.62
C ASN A 434 13.53 11.17 -0.78
N SER A 435 13.97 12.42 -0.92
CA SER A 435 15.17 12.94 -0.24
C SER A 435 15.03 13.06 1.28
N GLN A 436 13.85 12.77 1.84
CA GLN A 436 13.53 12.90 3.26
C GLN A 436 13.37 11.55 3.99
N GLY A 437 13.59 10.38 3.35
CA GLY A 437 13.70 9.12 4.11
C GLY A 437 13.64 7.80 3.34
N CYS A 438 12.48 7.43 2.80
CA CYS A 438 12.06 6.01 2.89
C CYS A 438 12.86 4.99 2.06
N HIS A 439 13.39 5.33 0.88
CA HIS A 439 14.28 4.44 0.10
C HIS A 439 15.41 5.18 -0.63
N PHE A 440 15.93 6.26 -0.05
CA PHE A 440 16.88 7.16 -0.72
C PHE A 440 18.10 6.44 -1.31
N ASN A 441 18.76 5.58 -0.52
CA ASN A 441 19.96 4.87 -0.96
C ASN A 441 19.69 3.91 -2.12
N ILE A 442 18.56 3.20 -2.09
CA ILE A 442 18.15 2.27 -3.15
C ILE A 442 17.78 3.04 -4.43
N ALA A 443 17.10 4.17 -4.30
CA ALA A 443 16.82 5.02 -5.46
C ALA A 443 18.08 5.62 -6.08
N LYS A 444 19.09 5.95 -5.27
CA LYS A 444 20.42 6.35 -5.77
C LYS A 444 21.09 5.22 -6.54
N GLU A 445 21.07 4.00 -6.02
CA GLU A 445 21.60 2.81 -6.69
C GLU A 445 20.86 2.52 -8.01
N TYR A 446 19.52 2.58 -8.01
CA TYR A 446 18.71 2.38 -9.21
C TYR A 446 19.01 3.40 -10.30
N LYS A 447 19.28 4.67 -9.94
CA LYS A 447 19.65 5.72 -10.90
C LYS A 447 20.93 5.41 -11.69
N GLU A 448 21.77 4.50 -11.21
CA GLU A 448 22.95 4.04 -11.95
C GLU A 448 22.65 2.92 -12.96
N SER A 449 21.41 2.41 -12.99
CA SER A 449 21.02 1.32 -13.88
C SER A 449 20.75 1.78 -15.32
N ILE A 450 20.84 0.83 -16.24
CA ILE A 450 20.43 1.03 -17.63
C ILE A 450 18.93 1.31 -17.75
N HIS A 451 18.11 0.73 -16.87
CA HIS A 451 16.68 0.97 -16.83
C HIS A 451 16.36 2.42 -16.43
N ALA A 452 17.02 2.96 -15.40
CA ALA A 452 16.87 4.36 -15.03
C ALA A 452 17.32 5.31 -16.14
N THR A 453 18.43 4.97 -16.79
CA THR A 453 18.95 5.73 -17.94
C THR A 453 17.95 5.73 -19.10
N ALA A 454 17.30 4.60 -19.37
CA ALA A 454 16.27 4.49 -20.41
C ALA A 454 15.02 5.30 -20.08
N VAL A 455 14.51 5.23 -18.83
CA VAL A 455 13.38 6.06 -18.36
C VAL A 455 13.71 7.54 -18.47
N ALA A 456 14.92 7.97 -18.09
CA ALA A 456 15.37 9.36 -18.20
C ALA A 456 15.46 9.85 -19.66
N LYS A 457 15.67 8.96 -20.63
CA LYS A 457 15.63 9.24 -22.07
C LYS A 457 14.20 9.21 -22.65
N GLY A 458 13.18 9.00 -21.84
CA GLY A 458 11.78 8.92 -22.27
C GLY A 458 11.34 7.56 -22.80
N ILE A 459 12.13 6.50 -22.58
CA ILE A 459 11.76 5.13 -22.96
C ILE A 459 10.82 4.57 -21.88
N MET A 460 9.52 4.69 -22.12
CA MET A 460 8.48 4.33 -21.14
C MET A 460 8.28 2.82 -20.96
N ASP A 461 8.81 2.00 -21.86
CA ASP A 461 8.79 0.54 -21.74
C ASP A 461 9.83 0.04 -20.71
N ALA A 462 10.81 0.88 -20.33
CA ALA A 462 11.80 0.51 -19.32
C ALA A 462 11.15 0.40 -17.92
N PRO A 463 11.51 -0.62 -17.12
CA PRO A 463 10.88 -0.85 -15.83
C PRO A 463 11.41 0.10 -14.75
N THR A 464 10.51 0.55 -13.89
CA THR A 464 10.72 1.34 -12.67
C THR A 464 10.46 0.50 -11.43
N CYS A 465 10.54 1.10 -10.22
CA CYS A 465 10.32 0.39 -8.96
C CYS A 465 9.00 -0.39 -8.93
N ILE A 466 7.94 0.20 -9.47
CA ILE A 466 6.59 -0.38 -9.44
C ILE A 466 6.38 -1.51 -10.45
N ASP A 467 7.16 -1.52 -11.54
CA ASP A 467 7.11 -2.60 -12.54
C ASP A 467 7.72 -3.89 -11.96
N CYS A 468 8.69 -3.76 -11.04
CA CYS A 468 9.31 -4.89 -10.34
C CYS A 468 8.60 -5.29 -9.05
N HIS A 469 8.28 -4.32 -8.18
CA HIS A 469 7.72 -4.58 -6.84
C HIS A 469 6.20 -4.61 -6.80
N GLY A 470 5.51 -4.08 -7.81
CA GLY A 470 4.08 -3.82 -7.79
C GLY A 470 3.72 -2.39 -7.35
N ASN A 471 2.45 -2.02 -7.50
CA ASN A 471 1.93 -0.68 -7.21
C ASN A 471 1.36 -0.62 -5.78
N HIS A 472 0.12 -1.09 -5.60
CA HIS A 472 -0.56 -1.15 -4.31
C HIS A 472 -0.24 -2.45 -3.55
N GLN A 473 0.17 -3.52 -4.26
CA GLN A 473 0.61 -4.79 -3.67
C GLN A 473 2.14 -4.89 -3.56
N ILE A 474 2.79 -3.96 -2.86
CA ILE A 474 4.25 -4.01 -2.66
C ILE A 474 4.57 -5.05 -1.59
N ILE A 475 5.18 -6.17 -1.98
CA ILE A 475 5.54 -7.26 -1.07
C ILE A 475 7.06 -7.40 -0.99
N GLY A 476 7.61 -7.40 0.23
CA GLY A 476 9.04 -7.58 0.48
C GLY A 476 9.60 -8.93 -0.01
N LYS A 477 10.88 -8.93 -0.40
CA LYS A 477 11.60 -10.09 -1.01
C LYS A 477 11.60 -11.37 -0.17
N ALA A 478 11.41 -11.26 1.14
CA ALA A 478 11.40 -12.41 2.05
C ALA A 478 10.12 -13.26 1.91
N ASN A 479 9.04 -12.67 1.39
CA ASN A 479 7.80 -13.38 1.16
C ASN A 479 7.89 -14.19 -0.15
N PRO A 480 7.63 -15.51 -0.15
CA PRO A 480 7.69 -16.36 -1.33
C PRO A 480 6.76 -15.96 -2.49
N VAL A 481 5.68 -15.22 -2.20
CA VAL A 481 4.71 -14.75 -3.21
C VAL A 481 5.19 -13.46 -3.89
N SER A 482 6.20 -12.79 -3.34
CA SER A 482 6.74 -11.57 -3.93
C SER A 482 7.34 -11.82 -5.32
N LYS A 483 7.08 -10.93 -6.27
CA LYS A 483 7.69 -10.96 -7.61
C LYS A 483 9.22 -10.88 -7.56
N VAL A 484 9.77 -10.29 -6.50
CA VAL A 484 11.21 -10.12 -6.28
C VAL A 484 11.79 -11.14 -5.29
N ALA A 485 11.06 -12.21 -4.99
CA ALA A 485 11.61 -13.33 -4.22
C ALA A 485 12.68 -14.07 -5.05
N SER A 486 13.81 -14.40 -4.42
CA SER A 486 14.94 -15.07 -5.08
C SER A 486 14.57 -16.39 -5.74
N GLY A 487 15.30 -16.73 -6.80
CA GLY A 487 15.07 -17.93 -7.59
C GLY A 487 14.03 -17.70 -8.69
N LYS A 488 12.95 -18.50 -8.68
CA LYS A 488 12.04 -18.58 -9.83
C LYS A 488 11.33 -17.25 -10.13
N ASN A 489 10.95 -16.50 -9.10
CA ASN A 489 10.15 -15.29 -9.27
C ASN A 489 10.97 -14.18 -9.93
N VAL A 490 12.22 -13.96 -9.52
CA VAL A 490 13.15 -13.03 -10.19
C VAL A 490 13.39 -13.41 -11.65
N VAL A 491 13.59 -14.69 -11.95
CA VAL A 491 13.78 -15.13 -13.35
C VAL A 491 12.54 -14.83 -14.18
N LEU A 492 11.34 -15.15 -13.67
CA LEU A 492 10.07 -14.86 -14.34
C LEU A 492 9.83 -13.35 -14.53
N LEU A 493 10.19 -12.55 -13.53
CA LEU A 493 10.06 -11.09 -13.57
C LEU A 493 10.94 -10.47 -14.66
N CYS A 494 12.19 -10.93 -14.80
CA CYS A 494 13.06 -10.42 -15.85
C CYS A 494 12.63 -10.95 -17.23
N SER A 495 12.25 -12.22 -17.33
CA SER A 495 11.87 -12.86 -18.59
C SER A 495 10.59 -12.27 -19.18
N SER A 496 9.66 -11.76 -18.37
CA SER A 496 8.42 -11.17 -18.88
C SER A 496 8.63 -9.99 -19.83
N CYS A 497 9.78 -9.32 -19.75
CA CYS A 497 10.17 -8.26 -20.69
C CYS A 497 11.33 -8.69 -21.59
N HIS A 498 12.31 -9.45 -21.09
CA HIS A 498 13.49 -9.84 -21.86
C HIS A 498 13.29 -11.04 -22.80
N ASP A 499 12.15 -11.74 -22.72
CA ASP A 499 11.69 -12.72 -23.73
C ASP A 499 10.59 -12.18 -24.65
N ASP A 500 10.13 -10.95 -24.42
CA ASP A 500 9.14 -10.31 -25.28
C ASP A 500 9.79 -9.85 -26.59
N VAL A 501 9.53 -10.60 -27.67
CA VAL A 501 10.18 -10.43 -28.98
C VAL A 501 9.93 -9.04 -29.56
N GLU A 502 8.74 -8.48 -29.36
CA GLU A 502 8.38 -7.16 -29.87
C GLU A 502 9.20 -6.07 -29.15
N MET A 503 9.24 -6.10 -27.82
CA MET A 503 9.96 -5.15 -26.99
C MET A 503 11.47 -5.22 -27.22
N ILE A 504 12.08 -6.41 -27.18
CA ILE A 504 13.53 -6.53 -27.32
C ILE A 504 13.99 -6.10 -28.72
N SER A 505 13.21 -6.40 -29.77
CA SER A 505 13.54 -6.02 -31.14
C SER A 505 13.45 -4.51 -31.35
N LYS A 506 12.44 -3.86 -30.76
CA LYS A 506 12.25 -2.40 -30.81
C LYS A 506 13.44 -1.63 -30.27
N TYR A 507 14.12 -2.16 -29.24
CA TYR A 507 15.23 -1.49 -28.57
C TYR A 507 16.62 -2.09 -28.86
N GLY A 508 16.71 -3.06 -29.78
CA GLY A 508 17.98 -3.70 -30.15
C GLY A 508 18.60 -4.53 -29.01
N VAL A 509 17.78 -5.06 -28.09
CA VAL A 509 18.24 -5.92 -27.00
C VAL A 509 18.48 -7.34 -27.55
N PRO A 510 19.63 -7.98 -27.27
CA PRO A 510 19.93 -9.31 -27.82
C PRO A 510 18.89 -10.37 -27.42
N ALA A 511 18.34 -11.06 -28.41
CA ALA A 511 17.43 -12.18 -28.19
C ALA A 511 18.14 -13.40 -27.56
N ASN A 512 17.33 -14.34 -27.04
CA ASN A 512 17.76 -15.65 -26.54
C ASN A 512 18.69 -15.65 -25.30
N LYS A 513 18.80 -14.52 -24.57
CA LYS A 513 19.59 -14.48 -23.34
C LYS A 513 18.90 -15.20 -22.18
N THR A 514 17.59 -15.04 -22.01
CA THR A 514 16.85 -15.79 -20.99
C THR A 514 16.78 -17.28 -21.31
N SER A 515 16.57 -17.66 -22.58
CA SER A 515 16.56 -19.07 -22.97
C SER A 515 17.91 -19.74 -22.69
N SER A 516 19.02 -19.09 -23.03
CA SER A 516 20.36 -19.61 -22.69
C SER A 516 20.61 -19.71 -21.17
N TYR A 517 20.06 -18.77 -20.38
CA TYR A 517 20.09 -18.89 -18.92
C TYR A 517 19.26 -20.08 -18.43
N ASN A 518 18.05 -20.26 -18.94
CA ASN A 518 17.13 -21.35 -18.58
C ASN A 518 17.66 -22.75 -18.93
N GLU A 519 18.59 -22.82 -19.89
CA GLU A 519 19.31 -24.05 -20.27
C GLU A 519 20.60 -24.27 -19.47
N SER A 520 21.11 -23.24 -18.79
CA SER A 520 22.28 -23.34 -17.91
C SER A 520 21.97 -24.15 -16.63
N TYR A 521 23.01 -24.58 -15.93
CA TYR A 521 22.85 -25.25 -14.64
C TYR A 521 22.04 -24.42 -13.64
N HIS A 522 22.33 -23.11 -13.52
CA HIS A 522 21.60 -22.23 -12.61
C HIS A 522 20.13 -22.09 -12.98
N GLY A 523 19.82 -21.93 -14.27
CA GLY A 523 18.45 -21.86 -14.75
C GLY A 523 17.68 -23.16 -14.51
N LEU A 524 18.29 -24.32 -14.77
CA LEU A 524 17.69 -25.63 -14.48
C LEU A 524 17.45 -25.83 -12.99
N ALA A 525 18.39 -25.42 -12.14
CA ALA A 525 18.25 -25.51 -10.69
C ALA A 525 17.11 -24.62 -10.17
N VAL A 526 17.03 -23.37 -10.64
CA VAL A 526 15.94 -22.44 -10.29
C VAL A 526 14.59 -22.95 -10.78
N ARG A 527 14.50 -23.47 -12.01
CA ARG A 527 13.27 -24.10 -12.55
C ARG A 527 12.88 -25.34 -11.75
N GLY A 528 13.87 -26.11 -11.30
CA GLY A 528 13.71 -27.24 -10.38
C GLY A 528 13.21 -26.85 -8.98
N GLY A 529 13.20 -25.56 -8.63
CA GLY A 529 12.69 -25.05 -7.36
C GLY A 529 13.78 -24.55 -6.39
N SER A 530 15.05 -24.57 -6.77
CA SER A 530 16.14 -24.09 -5.91
C SER A 530 16.01 -22.58 -5.66
N LYS A 531 16.00 -22.19 -4.38
CA LYS A 531 16.04 -20.78 -3.92
C LYS A 531 17.46 -20.24 -3.75
N TYR A 532 18.46 -21.12 -3.75
CA TYR A 532 19.86 -20.81 -3.46
C TYR A 532 20.72 -20.68 -4.73
N SER A 533 20.26 -21.27 -5.84
CA SER A 533 20.93 -21.12 -7.12
C SER A 533 20.87 -19.67 -7.60
N ALA A 534 21.96 -19.20 -8.23
CA ALA A 534 22.06 -17.84 -8.73
C ALA A 534 20.95 -17.54 -9.75
N ASP A 535 20.19 -16.48 -9.52
CA ASP A 535 19.19 -15.92 -10.43
C ASP A 535 19.75 -14.73 -11.24
N CYS A 536 18.91 -14.08 -12.05
CA CYS A 536 19.31 -12.92 -12.85
C CYS A 536 19.93 -11.81 -11.99
N ALA A 537 19.31 -11.51 -10.83
CA ALA A 537 19.76 -10.45 -9.94
C ALA A 537 21.07 -10.79 -9.22
N SER A 538 21.34 -12.07 -8.99
CA SER A 538 22.58 -12.57 -8.38
C SER A 538 23.83 -12.20 -9.21
N CYS A 539 23.67 -12.16 -10.54
CA CYS A 539 24.74 -11.79 -11.47
C CYS A 539 24.68 -10.31 -11.86
N HIS A 540 23.51 -9.79 -12.26
CA HIS A 540 23.35 -8.45 -12.82
C HIS A 540 23.19 -7.34 -11.77
N GLY A 541 22.93 -7.70 -10.50
CA GLY A 541 22.42 -6.77 -9.51
C GLY A 541 20.89 -6.67 -9.55
N ALA A 542 20.27 -6.19 -8.47
CA ALA A 542 18.82 -6.03 -8.38
C ALA A 542 18.39 -4.61 -8.76
N HIS A 543 19.09 -3.59 -8.25
CA HIS A 543 18.76 -2.19 -8.50
C HIS A 543 19.81 -1.50 -9.39
N ASN A 544 21.09 -1.88 -9.33
CA ASN A 544 22.19 -1.34 -10.15
C ASN A 544 22.48 -2.16 -11.42
N ILE A 545 21.45 -2.51 -12.20
CA ILE A 545 21.62 -3.31 -13.41
C ILE A 545 22.34 -2.48 -14.49
N LYS A 546 23.60 -2.82 -14.77
CA LYS A 546 24.47 -2.12 -15.74
C LYS A 546 24.84 -3.03 -16.93
N PRO A 547 25.05 -2.47 -18.13
CA PRO A 547 25.46 -3.25 -19.30
C PRO A 547 26.83 -3.91 -19.08
N SER A 548 27.11 -5.03 -19.74
CA SER A 548 28.40 -5.74 -19.62
C SER A 548 29.60 -4.91 -20.06
N SER A 549 29.40 -3.92 -20.94
CA SER A 549 30.43 -2.99 -21.40
C SER A 549 30.87 -1.98 -20.34
N ASP A 550 30.06 -1.74 -19.29
CA ASP A 550 30.39 -0.81 -18.22
C ASP A 550 31.43 -1.45 -17.27
N PRO A 551 32.62 -0.84 -17.05
CA PRO A 551 33.65 -1.38 -16.16
C PRO A 551 33.21 -1.55 -14.70
N THR A 552 32.17 -0.84 -14.26
CA THR A 552 31.61 -0.93 -12.90
C THR A 552 30.52 -2.00 -12.78
N SER A 553 30.09 -2.61 -13.89
CA SER A 553 29.07 -3.66 -13.88
C SER A 553 29.61 -4.96 -13.28
N SER A 554 28.80 -5.63 -12.46
CA SER A 554 29.12 -6.95 -11.90
C SER A 554 29.30 -8.03 -12.97
N ILE A 555 28.71 -7.85 -14.15
CA ILE A 555 28.83 -8.76 -15.29
C ILE A 555 29.87 -8.31 -16.32
N ASN A 556 30.65 -7.26 -16.04
CA ASN A 556 31.79 -6.91 -16.86
C ASN A 556 32.84 -8.02 -16.81
N GLN A 557 33.52 -8.28 -17.93
CA GLN A 557 34.51 -9.35 -18.06
C GLN A 557 35.56 -9.32 -16.94
N ASN A 558 36.01 -8.13 -16.52
CA ASN A 558 37.01 -7.97 -15.47
C ASN A 558 36.46 -8.23 -14.05
N ASN A 559 35.14 -8.16 -13.87
CA ASN A 559 34.47 -8.33 -12.57
C ASN A 559 33.85 -9.72 -12.39
N LEU A 560 33.69 -10.51 -13.46
CA LEU A 560 33.02 -11.81 -13.42
C LEU A 560 33.63 -12.77 -12.40
N SER A 561 34.97 -12.80 -12.31
CA SER A 561 35.67 -13.60 -11.30
C SER A 561 35.21 -13.28 -9.86
N LYS A 562 35.07 -11.99 -9.53
CA LYS A 562 34.57 -11.53 -8.22
C LYS A 562 33.09 -11.83 -8.04
N THR A 563 32.29 -11.70 -9.09
CA THR A 563 30.84 -11.97 -9.04
C THR A 563 30.55 -13.45 -8.83
N CYS A 564 31.17 -14.35 -9.61
CA CYS A 564 31.06 -15.79 -9.43
C CYS A 564 31.69 -16.26 -8.11
N GLY A 565 32.78 -15.61 -7.66
CA GLY A 565 33.47 -15.91 -6.42
C GLY A 565 32.64 -15.74 -5.15
N LYS A 566 31.50 -15.04 -5.21
CA LYS A 566 30.54 -14.95 -4.09
C LYS A 566 29.96 -16.32 -3.71
N CYS A 567 29.80 -17.22 -4.69
CA CYS A 567 29.24 -18.56 -4.50
C CYS A 567 30.24 -19.68 -4.83
N HIS A 568 31.31 -19.39 -5.58
CA HIS A 568 32.39 -20.32 -5.91
C HIS A 568 33.74 -19.84 -5.35
N PRO A 569 34.01 -20.03 -4.04
CA PRO A 569 35.25 -19.59 -3.41
C PRO A 569 36.48 -20.27 -4.02
N GLY A 570 37.54 -19.52 -4.31
CA GLY A 570 38.80 -20.04 -4.88
C GLY A 570 38.79 -20.23 -6.40
N ALA A 571 37.62 -20.12 -7.04
CA ALA A 571 37.52 -20.19 -8.50
C ALA A 571 38.06 -18.92 -9.20
N ASN A 572 38.20 -17.83 -8.46
CA ASN A 572 38.55 -16.48 -8.91
C ASN A 572 39.94 -16.29 -9.57
N ILE A 573 40.81 -17.30 -9.59
CA ILE A 573 42.24 -17.14 -9.92
C ILE A 573 42.57 -17.47 -11.40
N SER A 574 41.75 -18.26 -12.10
CA SER A 574 42.09 -18.81 -13.44
C SER A 574 41.09 -18.45 -14.56
N PHE A 575 40.06 -17.65 -14.26
CA PHE A 575 38.93 -17.43 -15.17
C PHE A 575 39.21 -16.46 -16.32
N GLU A 576 39.46 -16.98 -17.51
CA GLU A 576 39.11 -16.28 -18.76
C GLU A 576 37.63 -16.54 -19.11
N PHE A 577 36.71 -15.76 -18.54
CA PHE A 577 35.30 -15.78 -18.97
C PHE A 577 35.12 -14.94 -20.24
N ARG A 578 34.82 -15.58 -21.38
CA ARG A 578 34.40 -14.84 -22.60
C ARG A 578 32.89 -14.57 -22.64
N LYS A 579 32.04 -15.57 -22.36
CA LYS A 579 30.57 -15.43 -22.35
C LYS A 579 29.92 -16.41 -21.37
N VAL A 580 28.92 -15.94 -20.61
CA VAL A 580 28.14 -16.77 -19.65
C VAL A 580 26.84 -17.28 -20.27
N HIS A 581 26.19 -16.46 -21.08
CA HIS A 581 24.99 -16.79 -21.86
C HIS A 581 25.40 -17.22 -23.28
N LEU A 582 25.68 -18.52 -23.46
CA LEU A 582 25.99 -19.10 -24.76
C LEU A 582 24.68 -19.56 -25.40
N THR A 583 24.29 -18.95 -26.52
CA THR A 583 23.33 -19.59 -27.41
C THR A 583 24.10 -20.69 -28.14
N GLY A 584 23.57 -21.90 -28.28
CA GLY A 584 24.23 -23.01 -28.98
C GLY A 584 24.47 -22.78 -30.48
N SER A 585 24.56 -21.53 -30.92
CA SER A 585 24.91 -21.11 -32.26
C SER A 585 26.39 -21.39 -32.55
N LYS A 586 26.66 -21.75 -33.82
CA LYS A 586 28.01 -22.04 -34.33
C LYS A 586 28.96 -20.85 -34.16
N GLU A 587 28.43 -19.64 -34.21
CA GLU A 587 29.17 -18.37 -34.12
C GLU A 587 29.63 -18.06 -32.69
N GLU A 588 28.84 -18.42 -31.67
CA GLU A 588 29.20 -18.16 -30.27
C GLU A 588 30.03 -19.27 -29.64
N SER A 589 29.82 -20.54 -30.04
CA SER A 589 30.53 -21.69 -29.46
C SER A 589 30.73 -22.86 -30.45
N PRO A 590 31.68 -22.76 -31.40
CA PRO A 590 31.84 -23.75 -32.48
C PRO A 590 32.15 -25.16 -31.96
N LEU A 591 32.90 -25.28 -30.87
CA LEU A 591 33.24 -26.58 -30.26
C LEU A 591 31.99 -27.30 -29.73
N LEU A 592 31.19 -26.63 -28.91
CA LEU A 592 29.99 -27.21 -28.30
C LEU A 592 28.92 -27.54 -29.35
N TYR A 593 28.82 -26.71 -30.40
CA TYR A 593 27.94 -26.94 -31.54
C TYR A 593 28.26 -28.27 -32.25
N TRP A 594 29.53 -28.49 -32.62
CA TRP A 594 29.93 -29.73 -33.29
C TRP A 594 29.86 -30.94 -32.38
N LEU A 595 30.29 -30.81 -31.12
CA LEU A 595 30.19 -31.88 -30.13
C LEU A 595 28.76 -32.41 -29.99
N THR A 596 27.79 -31.50 -29.88
CA THR A 596 26.36 -31.83 -29.81
C THR A 596 25.89 -32.59 -31.05
N ARG A 597 26.22 -32.10 -32.24
CA ARG A 597 25.79 -32.71 -33.51
C ARG A 597 26.41 -34.09 -33.73
N ILE A 598 27.68 -34.25 -33.36
CA ILE A 598 28.38 -35.54 -33.43
C ILE A 598 27.70 -36.55 -32.52
N TYR A 599 27.42 -36.19 -31.27
CA TYR A 599 26.71 -37.08 -30.34
C TYR A 599 25.32 -37.48 -30.84
N ILE A 600 24.54 -36.52 -31.34
CA ILE A 600 23.22 -36.81 -31.93
C ILE A 600 23.35 -37.78 -33.11
N ALA A 601 24.32 -37.57 -34.01
CA ALA A 601 24.56 -38.46 -35.13
C ALA A 601 24.97 -39.88 -34.67
N ILE A 602 25.84 -39.98 -33.66
CA ILE A 602 26.25 -41.26 -33.05
C ILE A 602 25.04 -41.98 -32.44
N ILE A 603 24.20 -41.28 -31.66
CA ILE A 603 22.99 -41.86 -31.05
C ILE A 603 22.05 -42.38 -32.14
N ILE A 604 21.77 -41.59 -33.18
CA ILE A 604 20.88 -42.01 -34.28
C ILE A 604 21.44 -43.24 -35.00
N LEU A 605 22.74 -43.26 -35.27
CA LEU A 605 23.38 -44.36 -35.98
C LEU A 605 23.38 -45.65 -35.15
N ILE A 606 23.85 -45.59 -33.90
CA ILE A 606 23.97 -46.75 -33.02
C ILE A 606 22.59 -47.29 -32.64
N ILE A 607 21.71 -46.43 -32.11
CA ILE A 607 20.38 -46.87 -31.67
C ILE A 607 19.52 -47.28 -32.86
N GLY A 608 19.64 -46.58 -34.00
CA GLY A 608 18.95 -46.96 -35.24
C GLY A 608 19.37 -48.35 -35.73
N PHE A 609 20.67 -48.65 -35.72
CA PHE A 609 21.18 -49.99 -36.01
C PHE A 609 20.64 -51.04 -35.04
N MET A 610 20.67 -50.75 -33.74
CA MET A 610 20.15 -51.65 -32.69
C MET A 610 18.66 -51.97 -32.90
N MET A 611 17.83 -50.95 -33.20
CA MET A 611 16.41 -51.14 -33.48
C MET A 611 16.18 -52.00 -34.72
N ILE A 612 16.89 -51.74 -35.81
CA ILE A 612 16.75 -52.53 -37.05
C ILE A 612 17.12 -53.99 -36.79
N HIS A 613 18.24 -54.23 -36.12
CA HIS A 613 18.68 -55.57 -35.74
C HIS A 613 17.63 -56.29 -34.91
N ASN A 614 17.10 -55.66 -33.85
CA ASN A 614 16.11 -56.26 -32.97
C ASN A 614 14.76 -56.52 -33.67
N ILE A 615 14.35 -55.64 -34.60
CA ILE A 615 13.14 -55.86 -35.41
C ILE A 615 13.33 -57.09 -36.31
N LEU A 616 14.47 -57.21 -36.98
CA LEU A 616 14.76 -58.37 -37.83
C LEU A 616 14.83 -59.67 -37.03
N ASP A 617 15.49 -59.64 -35.87
CA ASP A 617 15.57 -60.75 -34.94
C ASP A 617 14.19 -61.18 -34.43
N PHE A 618 13.37 -60.21 -34.00
CA PHE A 618 12.02 -60.46 -33.53
C PHE A 618 11.14 -61.09 -34.61
N ILE A 619 11.15 -60.54 -35.82
CA ILE A 619 10.36 -61.08 -36.95
C ILE A 619 10.79 -62.52 -37.24
N ARG A 620 12.11 -62.78 -37.29
CA ARG A 620 12.64 -64.09 -37.65
C ARG A 620 12.32 -65.14 -36.59
N LYS A 621 12.61 -64.86 -35.32
CA LYS A 621 12.33 -65.78 -34.20
C LYS A 621 10.83 -65.99 -34.00
N ARG A 622 9.99 -64.98 -34.24
CA ARG A 622 8.52 -65.14 -34.18
C ARG A 622 7.98 -66.04 -35.29
N GLN A 623 8.54 -65.97 -36.49
CA GLN A 623 8.20 -66.88 -37.60
C GLN A 623 8.59 -68.32 -37.27
N GLU A 624 9.76 -68.54 -36.68
CA GLU A 624 10.24 -69.86 -36.26
C GLU A 624 9.43 -70.44 -35.09
N LYS A 625 9.11 -69.62 -34.09
CA LYS A 625 8.27 -70.01 -32.94
C LYS A 625 6.85 -70.41 -33.36
N LYS A 626 6.28 -69.76 -34.39
CA LYS A 626 4.99 -70.20 -34.98
C LYS A 626 5.08 -71.55 -35.70
N LYS A 627 6.25 -71.90 -36.23
CA LYS A 627 6.50 -73.13 -36.99
C LYS A 627 6.71 -74.35 -36.08
N HIS A 628 7.25 -74.14 -34.86
CA HIS A 628 7.59 -75.19 -33.89
C HIS A 628 6.77 -75.14 -32.58
N LYS A 629 5.62 -74.46 -32.57
CA LYS A 629 4.80 -74.26 -31.34
C LYS A 629 4.34 -75.58 -30.68
N LYS A 630 4.16 -76.66 -31.45
CA LYS A 630 3.72 -77.97 -30.94
C LYS A 630 4.84 -78.83 -30.35
N GLU A 631 6.09 -78.68 -30.80
CA GLU A 631 7.25 -79.46 -30.29
C GLU A 631 7.84 -78.88 -28.99
N ILE A 632 7.68 -77.57 -28.75
CA ILE A 632 8.31 -76.87 -27.62
C ILE A 632 7.50 -77.01 -26.31
N GLU A 633 6.20 -77.30 -26.39
CA GLU A 633 5.35 -77.48 -25.19
C GLU A 633 5.51 -78.88 -24.54
N GLU A 634 5.94 -79.90 -25.28
CA GLU A 634 6.10 -81.29 -24.77
C GLU A 634 7.44 -81.54 -24.03
N LEU A 635 8.44 -80.66 -24.15
CA LEU A 635 9.78 -80.84 -23.58
C LEU A 635 10.00 -80.15 -22.21
N LYS A 636 8.98 -79.46 -21.67
CA LYS A 636 9.15 -78.53 -20.54
C LYS A 636 9.22 -79.15 -19.13
N GLU A 637 9.12 -80.47 -18.98
CA GLU A 637 8.90 -81.09 -17.65
C GLU A 637 10.08 -81.87 -17.02
N GLN A 638 11.32 -81.81 -17.53
CA GLN A 638 12.44 -82.55 -16.90
C GLN A 638 13.79 -81.82 -16.79
N GLY A 639 13.80 -80.48 -16.78
CA GLY A 639 15.02 -79.69 -16.97
C GLY A 639 16.09 -79.81 -15.87
N LYS A 640 17.32 -80.19 -16.26
CA LYS A 640 18.55 -79.90 -15.50
C LYS A 640 18.84 -78.39 -15.54
N TYR A 641 19.35 -77.84 -14.44
CA TYR A 641 19.71 -76.43 -14.32
C TYR A 641 21.23 -76.24 -14.27
N TYR A 642 21.73 -75.23 -14.97
CA TYR A 642 23.16 -74.89 -15.04
C TYR A 642 23.42 -73.52 -14.41
N LEU A 643 24.47 -73.42 -13.59
CA LEU A 643 24.85 -72.17 -12.92
C LEU A 643 25.44 -71.17 -13.92
N ARG A 644 24.68 -70.12 -14.22
CA ARG A 644 25.09 -69.02 -15.10
C ARG A 644 25.76 -67.88 -14.34
N MET A 645 25.14 -67.40 -13.27
CA MET A 645 25.62 -66.28 -12.44
C MET A 645 25.74 -66.66 -10.97
N SER A 646 26.92 -66.44 -10.38
CA SER A 646 27.15 -66.63 -8.95
C SER A 646 26.40 -65.59 -8.10
N LEU A 647 26.27 -65.83 -6.79
CA LEU A 647 25.67 -64.85 -5.88
C LEU A 647 26.42 -63.51 -5.91
N ASN A 648 27.75 -63.54 -5.94
CA ASN A 648 28.58 -62.32 -6.01
C ASN A 648 28.31 -61.51 -7.29
N GLU A 649 28.20 -62.18 -8.45
CA GLU A 649 27.87 -61.53 -9.73
C GLU A 649 26.44 -60.95 -9.71
N ARG A 650 25.48 -61.65 -9.11
CA ARG A 650 24.09 -61.17 -8.97
C ARG A 650 23.99 -59.95 -8.07
N VAL A 651 24.70 -59.92 -6.93
CA VAL A 651 24.72 -58.76 -6.03
C VAL A 651 25.33 -57.55 -6.75
N GLN A 652 26.47 -57.72 -7.42
CA GLN A 652 27.08 -56.65 -8.23
C GLN A 652 26.11 -56.12 -9.29
N HIS A 653 25.46 -57.02 -10.04
CA HIS A 653 24.47 -56.66 -11.04
C HIS A 653 23.27 -55.91 -10.43
N PHE A 654 22.74 -56.37 -9.30
CA PHE A 654 21.59 -55.73 -8.66
C PHE A 654 21.93 -54.33 -8.12
N THR A 655 23.12 -54.15 -7.52
CA THR A 655 23.62 -52.84 -7.10
C THR A 655 23.82 -51.90 -8.30
N MET A 656 24.37 -52.40 -9.41
CA MET A 656 24.53 -51.63 -10.65
C MET A 656 23.17 -51.25 -11.25
N LEU A 657 22.24 -52.20 -11.37
CA LEU A 657 20.89 -52.00 -11.92
C LEU A 657 20.13 -50.92 -11.15
N THR A 658 20.05 -51.07 -9.82
CA THR A 658 19.35 -50.11 -8.96
C THR A 658 20.00 -48.74 -9.00
N SER A 659 21.33 -48.66 -8.97
CA SER A 659 22.07 -47.40 -9.07
C SER A 659 21.87 -46.73 -10.43
N PHE A 660 21.90 -47.50 -11.54
CA PHE A 660 21.69 -46.99 -12.89
C PHE A 660 20.29 -46.38 -13.05
N ILE A 661 19.24 -47.11 -12.65
CA ILE A 661 17.86 -46.62 -12.73
C ILE A 661 17.69 -45.34 -11.91
N ALA A 662 18.23 -45.31 -10.68
CA ALA A 662 18.17 -44.13 -9.83
C ALA A 662 18.94 -42.94 -10.43
N LEU A 663 20.10 -43.17 -11.03
CA LEU A 663 20.91 -42.15 -11.70
C LEU A 663 20.20 -41.58 -12.94
N VAL A 664 19.60 -42.43 -13.77
CA VAL A 664 18.82 -42.03 -14.95
C VAL A 664 17.64 -41.16 -14.52
N PHE A 665 16.86 -41.61 -13.54
CA PHE A 665 15.71 -40.87 -13.03
C PHE A 665 16.13 -39.51 -12.45
N THR A 666 17.09 -39.50 -11.54
CA THR A 666 17.55 -38.28 -10.86
C THR A 666 18.33 -37.32 -11.79
N GLY A 667 18.99 -37.85 -12.82
CA GLY A 667 19.74 -37.07 -13.82
C GLY A 667 18.79 -36.37 -14.81
N PHE A 668 17.87 -37.12 -15.43
CA PHE A 668 16.89 -36.51 -16.33
C PHE A 668 15.92 -35.58 -15.60
N ALA A 669 15.67 -35.79 -14.30
CA ALA A 669 14.83 -34.90 -13.51
C ALA A 669 15.46 -33.50 -13.36
N LEU A 670 16.79 -33.40 -13.42
CA LEU A 670 17.49 -32.11 -13.46
C LEU A 670 17.34 -31.41 -14.82
N LYS A 671 17.46 -32.16 -15.93
CA LYS A 671 17.36 -31.60 -17.29
C LYS A 671 15.93 -31.22 -17.65
N TYR A 672 14.95 -31.99 -17.17
CA TYR A 672 13.53 -31.81 -17.46
C TYR A 672 12.71 -31.68 -16.16
N PRO A 673 12.91 -30.60 -15.37
CA PRO A 673 12.31 -30.46 -14.05
C PRO A 673 10.78 -30.36 -14.09
N GLU A 674 10.21 -29.95 -15.23
CA GLU A 674 8.77 -29.80 -15.46
C GLU A 674 8.15 -31.00 -16.19
N ALA A 675 8.88 -32.11 -16.38
CA ALA A 675 8.32 -33.29 -17.03
C ALA A 675 7.25 -33.96 -16.15
N TRP A 676 6.23 -34.54 -16.78
CA TRP A 676 5.07 -35.14 -16.10
C TRP A 676 5.44 -36.22 -15.07
N TRP A 677 6.54 -36.95 -15.29
CA TRP A 677 7.02 -38.01 -14.40
C TRP A 677 7.82 -37.48 -13.20
N VAL A 678 8.31 -36.23 -13.26
CA VAL A 678 8.97 -35.54 -12.14
C VAL A 678 7.93 -34.88 -11.22
N PHE A 679 6.75 -34.57 -11.75
CA PHE A 679 5.69 -33.87 -11.02
C PHE A 679 5.27 -34.55 -9.71
N PRO A 680 5.01 -35.88 -9.64
CA PRO A 680 4.62 -36.52 -8.38
C PRO A 680 5.69 -36.37 -7.29
N PHE A 681 6.96 -36.51 -7.67
CA PHE A 681 8.10 -36.35 -6.75
C PHE A 681 8.20 -34.91 -6.23
N ARG A 682 8.03 -33.91 -7.10
CA ARG A 682 8.00 -32.49 -6.70
C ARG A 682 6.81 -32.14 -5.83
N TYR A 683 5.65 -32.71 -6.12
CA TYR A 683 4.44 -32.49 -5.34
C TYR A 683 4.57 -33.06 -3.91
N ILE A 684 5.14 -34.26 -3.77
CA ILE A 684 5.30 -34.94 -2.47
C ILE A 684 6.38 -34.25 -1.62
N LEU A 685 7.54 -33.92 -2.20
CA LEU A 685 8.68 -33.38 -1.46
C LEU A 685 8.67 -31.85 -1.35
N GLY A 686 7.80 -31.18 -2.10
CA GLY A 686 7.66 -29.73 -2.09
C GLY A 686 8.99 -29.01 -2.34
N GLU A 687 9.37 -28.12 -1.43
CA GLU A 687 10.59 -27.32 -1.55
C GLU A 687 11.88 -28.15 -1.48
N TRP A 688 11.85 -29.36 -0.93
CA TRP A 688 13.04 -30.23 -0.76
C TRP A 688 13.32 -31.12 -1.97
N ALA A 689 12.46 -31.09 -3.00
CA ALA A 689 12.56 -31.97 -4.15
C ALA A 689 13.90 -31.81 -4.89
N PHE A 690 14.40 -30.58 -5.03
CA PHE A 690 15.64 -30.34 -5.74
C PHE A 690 16.87 -30.85 -4.97
N GLU A 691 16.95 -30.55 -3.68
CA GLU A 691 18.05 -30.96 -2.79
C GLU A 691 18.10 -32.49 -2.65
N THR A 692 16.96 -33.13 -2.41
CA THR A 692 16.87 -34.59 -2.28
C THR A 692 17.28 -35.31 -3.57
N ARG A 693 16.82 -34.85 -4.74
CA ARG A 693 17.28 -35.36 -6.03
C ARG A 693 18.79 -35.19 -6.20
N SER A 694 19.34 -34.05 -5.80
CA SER A 694 20.78 -33.77 -5.89
C SER A 694 21.61 -34.70 -5.03
N ILE A 695 21.19 -34.92 -3.79
CA ILE A 695 21.85 -35.84 -2.87
C ILE A 695 21.74 -37.27 -3.37
N ALA A 696 20.54 -37.71 -3.79
CA ALA A 696 20.32 -39.04 -4.31
C ALA A 696 21.21 -39.34 -5.53
N HIS A 697 21.28 -38.44 -6.51
CA HIS A 697 22.12 -38.62 -7.70
C HIS A 697 23.60 -38.83 -7.32
N ARG A 698 24.10 -38.10 -6.33
CA ARG A 698 25.48 -38.21 -5.83
C ARG A 698 25.73 -39.53 -5.11
N ILE A 699 24.82 -39.95 -4.23
CA ILE A 699 24.93 -41.21 -3.49
C ILE A 699 24.95 -42.40 -4.47
N PHE A 700 24.00 -42.45 -5.41
CA PHE A 700 23.97 -43.52 -6.41
C PHE A 700 25.13 -43.45 -7.40
N GLY A 701 25.67 -42.25 -7.68
CA GLY A 701 26.88 -42.09 -8.48
C GLY A 701 28.11 -42.69 -7.79
N ILE A 702 28.27 -42.45 -6.49
CA ILE A 702 29.33 -43.07 -5.69
C ILE A 702 29.12 -44.59 -5.62
N ALA A 703 27.88 -45.05 -5.40
CA ALA A 703 27.57 -46.49 -5.39
C ALA A 703 27.93 -47.17 -6.72
N MET A 704 27.62 -46.52 -7.86
CA MET A 704 28.01 -46.98 -9.19
C MET A 704 29.54 -47.08 -9.33
N ILE A 705 30.28 -46.05 -8.93
CA ILE A 705 31.75 -46.06 -9.00
C ILE A 705 32.33 -47.18 -8.12
N LEU A 706 31.82 -47.35 -6.89
CA LEU A 706 32.30 -48.38 -5.98
C LEU A 706 32.02 -49.80 -6.49
N VAL A 707 30.83 -50.06 -7.03
CA VAL A 707 30.52 -51.39 -7.60
C VAL A 707 31.36 -51.66 -8.85
N SER A 708 31.66 -50.65 -9.68
CA SER A 708 32.54 -50.81 -10.85
C SER A 708 34.00 -51.05 -10.47
N LEU A 709 34.52 -50.39 -9.43
CA LEU A 709 35.85 -50.65 -8.89
C LEU A 709 35.94 -52.06 -8.29
N TYR A 710 34.92 -52.47 -7.54
CA TYR A 710 34.83 -53.82 -6.99
C TYR A 710 34.72 -54.88 -8.11
N HIS A 711 33.94 -54.62 -9.16
CA HIS A 711 33.85 -55.50 -10.32
C HIS A 711 35.21 -55.66 -11.01
N SER A 712 35.94 -54.56 -11.21
CA SER A 712 37.29 -54.57 -11.78
C SER A 712 38.25 -55.39 -10.91
N TYR A 713 38.19 -55.23 -9.58
CA TYR A 713 38.93 -56.05 -8.64
C TYR A 713 38.56 -57.54 -8.76
N TYR A 714 37.27 -57.86 -8.80
CA TYR A 714 36.79 -59.24 -8.93
C TYR A 714 37.32 -59.92 -10.22
N LEU A 715 37.30 -59.20 -11.35
CA LEU A 715 37.81 -59.70 -12.63
C LEU A 715 39.32 -59.95 -12.61
N LEU A 716 40.09 -59.08 -11.96
CA LEU A 716 41.56 -59.15 -11.97
C LEU A 716 42.13 -60.13 -10.93
N PHE A 717 41.46 -60.33 -9.80
CA PHE A 717 42.02 -61.04 -8.65
C PHE A 717 41.36 -62.38 -8.34
N THR A 718 40.21 -62.73 -8.93
CA THR A 718 39.57 -64.04 -8.72
C THR A 718 39.70 -64.95 -9.93
N LYS A 719 39.83 -66.28 -9.71
CA LYS A 719 39.92 -67.26 -10.81
C LYS A 719 38.69 -67.22 -11.72
N ARG A 720 37.49 -67.17 -11.14
CA ARG A 720 36.22 -67.07 -11.87
C ARG A 720 36.10 -65.74 -12.64
N GLY A 721 36.50 -64.62 -12.02
CA GLY A 721 36.47 -63.30 -12.65
C GLY A 721 37.44 -63.18 -13.83
N ARG A 722 38.66 -63.73 -13.73
CA ARG A 722 39.61 -63.74 -14.86
C ARG A 722 39.07 -64.52 -16.04
N GLN A 723 38.46 -65.67 -15.79
CA GLN A 723 37.81 -66.45 -16.84
C GLN A 723 36.67 -65.66 -17.48
N LEU A 724 35.83 -65.02 -16.67
CA LEU A 724 34.75 -64.15 -17.15
C LEU A 724 35.28 -63.01 -18.06
N LEU A 725 36.40 -62.38 -17.68
CA LEU A 725 37.03 -61.34 -18.50
C LEU A 725 37.54 -61.90 -19.85
N ILE A 726 38.21 -63.06 -19.83
CA ILE A 726 38.70 -63.72 -21.05
C ILE A 726 37.53 -64.06 -21.98
N ASP A 727 36.44 -64.61 -21.42
CA ASP A 727 35.25 -65.00 -22.20
C ASP A 727 34.54 -63.78 -22.82
N LEU A 728 34.65 -62.60 -22.20
CA LEU A 728 34.07 -61.33 -22.66
C LEU A 728 34.95 -60.56 -23.64
N LEU A 729 36.20 -60.96 -23.88
CA LEU A 729 37.05 -60.30 -24.86
C LEU A 729 36.54 -60.53 -26.29
N PRO A 730 36.51 -59.50 -27.16
CA PRO A 730 36.18 -59.66 -28.57
C PRO A 730 37.22 -60.52 -29.27
N THR A 731 36.76 -61.45 -30.09
CA THR A 731 37.58 -62.38 -30.89
C THR A 731 37.23 -62.23 -32.37
N LEU A 732 38.10 -62.71 -33.27
CA LEU A 732 37.79 -62.72 -34.71
C LEU A 732 36.55 -63.56 -35.06
N LYS A 733 36.20 -64.54 -34.23
CA LYS A 733 34.96 -65.33 -34.39
C LYS A 733 33.72 -64.44 -34.25
N ASP A 734 33.74 -63.44 -33.37
CA ASP A 734 32.59 -62.57 -33.14
C ASP A 734 32.20 -61.76 -34.41
N LEU A 735 33.20 -61.33 -35.21
CA LEU A 735 32.96 -60.67 -36.50
C LEU A 735 32.38 -61.65 -37.55
N LYS A 736 32.84 -62.90 -37.54
CA LYS A 736 32.32 -63.95 -38.42
C LYS A 736 30.88 -64.31 -38.04
N ASP A 737 30.61 -64.47 -36.75
CA ASP A 737 29.27 -64.74 -36.20
C ASP A 737 28.31 -63.59 -36.49
N PHE A 738 28.76 -62.33 -36.41
CA PHE A 738 27.97 -61.18 -36.83
C PHE A 738 27.55 -61.27 -38.30
N GLY A 739 28.49 -61.58 -39.21
CA GLY A 739 28.18 -61.72 -40.64
C GLY A 739 27.24 -62.89 -40.95
N ILE A 740 27.41 -64.03 -40.26
CA ILE A 740 26.51 -65.19 -40.38
C ILE A 740 25.12 -64.83 -39.85
N ASN A 741 25.05 -64.19 -38.68
CA ASN A 741 23.79 -63.79 -38.07
C ASN A 741 23.06 -62.74 -38.93
N ALA A 742 23.76 -61.76 -39.51
CA ALA A 742 23.17 -60.77 -40.40
C ALA A 742 22.53 -61.44 -41.64
N LYS A 743 23.21 -62.41 -42.26
CA LYS A 743 22.65 -63.19 -43.37
C LYS A 743 21.44 -64.03 -42.93
N TYR A 744 21.48 -64.59 -41.73
CA TYR A 744 20.35 -65.34 -41.15
C TYR A 744 19.13 -64.45 -40.90
N LEU A 745 19.34 -63.28 -40.26
CA LEU A 745 18.30 -62.29 -39.97
C LEU A 745 17.66 -61.72 -41.24
N LEU A 746 18.44 -61.51 -42.30
CA LEU A 746 17.95 -61.07 -43.61
C LEU A 746 17.31 -62.20 -44.44
N GLY A 747 17.29 -63.44 -43.93
CA GLY A 747 16.73 -64.60 -44.63
C GLY A 747 17.59 -65.12 -45.80
N LEU A 748 18.82 -64.62 -45.95
CA LEU A 748 19.78 -65.02 -46.99
C LEU A 748 20.49 -66.36 -46.66
N SER A 749 20.40 -66.83 -45.42
CA SER A 749 20.96 -68.10 -44.95
C SER A 749 20.00 -68.80 -44.00
N LYS A 750 19.96 -70.14 -44.04
CA LYS A 750 19.23 -70.97 -43.06
C LYS A 750 20.10 -71.39 -41.86
N LEU A 751 21.41 -71.11 -41.90
CA LEU A 751 22.34 -71.48 -40.84
C LEU A 751 22.21 -70.53 -39.64
N LYS A 752 21.72 -71.06 -38.50
CA LYS A 752 21.72 -70.34 -37.22
C LYS A 752 23.15 -70.32 -36.66
N PRO A 753 23.67 -69.16 -36.19
CA PRO A 753 24.99 -69.09 -35.58
C PRO A 753 25.06 -69.86 -34.26
N LEU A 754 26.20 -70.52 -34.02
CA LEU A 754 26.49 -71.21 -32.76
C LEU A 754 27.34 -70.30 -31.88
N PHE A 755 26.73 -69.77 -30.83
CA PHE A 755 27.38 -68.85 -29.90
C PHE A 755 28.12 -69.60 -28.78
N ASN A 756 29.22 -68.98 -28.34
CA ASN A 756 29.97 -69.39 -27.15
C ASN A 756 29.21 -68.94 -25.88
N ARG A 757 29.88 -69.07 -24.72
CA ARG A 757 29.43 -68.56 -23.42
C ARG A 757 28.89 -67.12 -23.43
N PHE A 758 29.40 -66.27 -24.31
CA PHE A 758 28.82 -64.98 -24.64
C PHE A 758 28.82 -64.79 -26.15
N SER A 759 27.70 -64.31 -26.68
CA SER A 759 27.53 -63.88 -28.07
C SER A 759 28.20 -62.53 -28.34
N TYR A 760 28.40 -62.18 -29.61
CA TYR A 760 28.93 -60.86 -29.98
C TYR A 760 28.03 -59.71 -29.50
N MET A 761 26.72 -59.95 -29.34
CA MET A 761 25.73 -58.96 -28.89
C MET A 761 25.91 -58.64 -27.41
N GLU A 762 26.09 -59.68 -26.58
CA GLU A 762 26.37 -59.54 -25.14
C GLU A 762 27.75 -58.93 -24.88
N LYS A 763 28.77 -59.33 -25.65
CA LYS A 763 30.11 -58.73 -25.55
C LYS A 763 30.11 -57.25 -25.92
N ALA A 764 29.45 -56.89 -27.01
CA ALA A 764 29.34 -55.49 -27.45
C ALA A 764 28.62 -54.64 -26.38
N GLU A 765 27.57 -55.17 -25.78
CA GLU A 765 26.84 -54.53 -24.68
C GLU A 765 27.73 -54.33 -23.44
N TYR A 766 28.47 -55.36 -23.02
CA TYR A 766 29.36 -55.27 -21.86
C TYR A 766 30.41 -54.16 -22.06
N TRP A 767 31.10 -54.14 -23.20
CA TRP A 767 32.12 -53.12 -23.47
C TRP A 767 31.54 -51.72 -23.67
N ALA A 768 30.35 -51.60 -24.26
CA ALA A 768 29.63 -50.33 -24.33
C ALA A 768 29.28 -49.80 -22.93
N LEU A 769 28.84 -50.67 -22.03
CA LEU A 769 28.58 -50.32 -20.63
C LEU A 769 29.86 -49.91 -19.89
N VAL A 770 30.96 -50.66 -20.04
CA VAL A 770 32.26 -50.32 -19.43
C VAL A 770 32.73 -48.93 -19.89
N TRP A 771 32.66 -48.66 -21.19
CA TRP A 771 32.98 -47.33 -21.73
C TRP A 771 32.07 -46.25 -21.13
N GLY A 772 30.76 -46.47 -21.16
CA GLY A 772 29.78 -45.53 -20.61
C GLY A 772 30.03 -45.23 -19.14
N VAL A 773 30.31 -46.25 -18.31
CA VAL A 773 30.64 -46.07 -16.89
C VAL A 773 31.91 -45.24 -16.70
N ILE A 774 32.96 -45.46 -17.50
CA ILE A 774 34.20 -44.68 -17.41
C ILE A 774 33.92 -43.20 -17.73
N VAL A 775 33.27 -42.93 -18.87
CA VAL A 775 32.95 -41.56 -19.30
C VAL A 775 32.04 -40.87 -18.27
N MET A 776 30.98 -41.54 -17.83
CA MET A 776 30.03 -41.01 -16.84
C MET A 776 30.66 -40.77 -15.47
N SER A 777 31.59 -41.63 -15.03
CA SER A 777 32.30 -41.47 -13.76
C SER A 777 33.28 -40.29 -13.80
N ILE A 778 34.10 -40.19 -14.85
CA ILE A 778 35.06 -39.08 -15.01
C ILE A 778 34.31 -37.76 -15.10
N THR A 779 33.32 -37.68 -15.98
CA THR A 779 32.55 -36.44 -16.15
C THR A 779 31.74 -36.10 -14.90
N GLY A 780 31.15 -37.09 -14.23
CA GLY A 780 30.42 -36.91 -12.97
C GLY A 780 31.30 -36.38 -11.85
N LEU A 781 32.53 -36.90 -11.68
CA LEU A 781 33.48 -36.43 -10.67
C LEU A 781 33.92 -34.98 -10.90
N ILE A 782 34.14 -34.60 -12.16
CA ILE A 782 34.45 -33.21 -12.54
C ILE A 782 33.32 -32.27 -12.13
N LEU A 783 32.06 -32.65 -12.41
CA LEU A 783 30.88 -31.84 -12.04
C LEU A 783 30.59 -31.85 -10.53
N PHE A 784 30.88 -32.98 -9.85
CA PHE A 784 30.72 -33.13 -8.40
C PHE A 784 31.60 -32.13 -7.65
N PHE A 785 32.87 -32.04 -8.05
CA PHE A 785 33.86 -31.15 -7.45
C PHE A 785 34.09 -29.89 -8.29
N ASN A 786 33.02 -29.29 -8.82
CA ASN A 786 33.13 -28.16 -9.74
C ASN A 786 34.00 -27.01 -9.20
N THR A 787 33.86 -26.61 -7.94
CA THR A 787 34.66 -25.51 -7.36
C THR A 787 36.16 -25.80 -7.39
N TYR A 788 36.55 -27.07 -7.15
CA TYR A 788 37.95 -27.49 -7.22
C TYR A 788 38.48 -27.39 -8.65
N PHE A 789 37.76 -27.97 -9.63
CA PHE A 789 38.20 -27.92 -11.02
C PHE A 789 38.16 -26.50 -11.60
N LEU A 790 37.18 -25.68 -11.21
CA LEU A 790 37.08 -24.28 -11.63
C LEU A 790 38.21 -23.40 -11.06
N SER A 791 38.92 -23.83 -10.02
CA SER A 791 40.05 -23.07 -9.47
C SER A 791 41.28 -23.05 -10.39
N PHE A 792 41.43 -24.04 -11.27
CA PHE A 792 42.60 -24.16 -12.15
C PHE A 792 42.26 -24.45 -13.62
N ALA A 793 41.07 -24.96 -13.93
CA ALA A 793 40.65 -25.28 -15.29
C ALA A 793 39.69 -24.22 -15.87
N PRO A 794 39.71 -24.00 -17.19
CA PRO A 794 38.84 -23.02 -17.83
C PRO A 794 37.37 -23.48 -17.81
N LYS A 795 36.42 -22.53 -17.78
CA LYS A 795 34.96 -22.81 -17.79
C LYS A 795 34.53 -23.75 -18.91
N ILE A 796 35.16 -23.66 -20.09
CA ILE A 796 34.84 -24.51 -21.24
C ILE A 796 34.92 -26.01 -20.91
N LEU A 797 35.82 -26.41 -19.98
CA LEU A 797 35.88 -27.79 -19.52
C LEU A 797 34.55 -28.20 -18.87
N MET A 798 33.98 -27.37 -17.98
CA MET A 798 32.70 -27.65 -17.35
C MET A 798 31.55 -27.74 -18.36
N ASP A 799 31.56 -26.87 -19.37
CA ASP A 799 30.55 -26.88 -20.42
C ASP A 799 30.63 -28.18 -21.23
N VAL A 800 31.83 -28.56 -21.68
CA VAL A 800 32.05 -29.83 -22.41
C VAL A 800 31.68 -31.03 -21.54
N THR A 801 32.12 -31.07 -20.28
CA THR A 801 31.81 -32.15 -19.35
C THR A 801 30.30 -32.30 -19.14
N THR A 802 29.57 -31.19 -18.99
CA THR A 802 28.10 -31.21 -18.82
C THR A 802 27.41 -31.78 -20.05
N TYR A 803 27.85 -31.40 -21.25
CA TYR A 803 27.29 -31.89 -22.51
C TYR A 803 27.59 -33.38 -22.71
N VAL A 804 28.85 -33.78 -22.55
CA VAL A 804 29.28 -35.19 -22.67
C VAL A 804 28.51 -36.06 -21.68
N HIS A 805 28.40 -35.64 -20.42
CA HIS A 805 27.65 -36.38 -19.40
C HIS A 805 26.17 -36.56 -19.78
N LEU A 806 25.52 -35.50 -20.29
CA LEU A 806 24.12 -35.57 -20.71
C LEU A 806 23.90 -36.47 -21.93
N TYR A 807 24.72 -36.34 -22.97
CA TYR A 807 24.54 -37.11 -24.20
C TYR A 807 24.96 -38.56 -24.03
N GLU A 808 25.99 -38.84 -23.24
CA GLU A 808 26.37 -40.20 -22.87
C GLU A 808 25.27 -40.86 -22.01
N ALA A 809 24.63 -40.12 -21.09
CA ALA A 809 23.48 -40.63 -20.34
C ALA A 809 22.31 -41.03 -21.26
N TRP A 810 22.02 -40.23 -22.30
CA TRP A 810 21.01 -40.58 -23.31
C TRP A 810 21.41 -41.82 -24.10
N LEU A 811 22.65 -41.89 -24.59
CA LEU A 811 23.15 -43.04 -25.32
C LEU A 811 23.09 -44.32 -24.48
N ALA A 812 23.58 -44.29 -23.24
CA ALA A 812 23.55 -45.42 -22.32
C ALA A 812 22.11 -45.85 -21.99
N THR A 813 21.22 -44.90 -21.69
CA THR A 813 19.81 -45.21 -21.38
C THR A 813 19.10 -45.85 -22.56
N LEU A 814 19.26 -45.29 -23.76
CA LEU A 814 18.64 -45.83 -24.97
C LEU A 814 19.24 -47.19 -25.34
N ALA A 815 20.56 -47.39 -25.20
CA ALA A 815 21.19 -48.67 -25.44
C ALA A 815 20.63 -49.75 -24.49
N ILE A 816 20.47 -49.46 -23.19
CA ILE A 816 19.87 -50.42 -22.25
C ILE A 816 18.40 -50.70 -22.59
N ILE A 817 17.60 -49.69 -22.91
CA ILE A 817 16.17 -49.89 -23.22
C ILE A 817 15.98 -50.63 -24.55
N VAL A 818 16.73 -50.26 -25.59
CA VAL A 818 16.55 -50.80 -26.94
C VAL A 818 17.24 -52.15 -27.08
N TRP A 819 18.47 -52.29 -26.58
CA TRP A 819 19.30 -53.49 -26.76
C TRP A 819 19.18 -54.45 -25.59
N HIS A 820 19.55 -54.03 -24.37
CA HIS A 820 19.58 -54.92 -23.19
C HIS A 820 18.20 -55.52 -22.88
N PHE A 821 17.19 -54.65 -22.71
CA PHE A 821 15.84 -55.09 -22.36
C PHE A 821 15.20 -55.92 -23.47
N TYR A 822 15.59 -55.71 -24.74
CA TYR A 822 15.13 -56.58 -25.80
C TYR A 822 15.59 -58.02 -25.56
N PHE A 823 16.88 -58.27 -25.36
CA PHE A 823 17.39 -59.64 -25.19
C PHE A 823 16.92 -60.29 -23.88
N VAL A 824 16.68 -59.51 -22.84
CA VAL A 824 16.29 -60.04 -21.52
C VAL A 824 14.77 -60.18 -21.35
N ILE A 825 13.95 -59.33 -21.98
CA ILE A 825 12.49 -59.25 -21.76
C ILE A 825 11.72 -59.60 -23.04
N PHE A 826 12.05 -58.97 -24.17
CA PHE A 826 11.21 -58.99 -25.37
C PHE A 826 11.61 -60.02 -26.43
N ASN A 827 12.77 -60.67 -26.28
CA ASN A 827 13.20 -61.75 -27.16
C ASN A 827 12.19 -62.91 -27.09
N PRO A 828 11.60 -63.34 -28.23
CA PRO A 828 10.58 -64.39 -28.24
C PRO A 828 11.00 -65.72 -27.61
N GLU A 829 12.30 -66.02 -27.51
CA GLU A 829 12.81 -67.26 -26.91
C GLU A 829 12.72 -67.25 -25.37
N VAL A 830 12.89 -66.09 -24.71
CA VAL A 830 12.91 -65.94 -23.25
C VAL A 830 11.75 -65.12 -22.67
N TYR A 831 10.84 -64.64 -23.51
CA TYR A 831 9.66 -63.88 -23.08
C TYR A 831 8.82 -64.68 -22.06
N PRO A 832 8.42 -64.08 -20.91
CA PRO A 832 8.43 -62.64 -20.63
C PRO A 832 9.70 -62.08 -19.97
N LEU A 833 10.61 -62.91 -19.45
CA LEU A 833 11.81 -62.46 -18.74
C LEU A 833 12.82 -63.60 -18.58
N ASN A 834 14.08 -63.37 -18.96
CA ASN A 834 15.18 -64.25 -18.57
C ASN A 834 15.50 -64.05 -17.08
N THR A 835 15.36 -65.10 -16.27
CA THR A 835 15.49 -65.01 -14.80
C THR A 835 16.90 -65.27 -14.27
N ALA A 836 17.90 -65.51 -15.13
CA ALA A 836 19.26 -65.87 -14.71
C ALA A 836 19.92 -64.83 -13.79
N PHE A 837 19.62 -63.54 -13.96
CA PHE A 837 20.13 -62.48 -13.09
C PHE A 837 19.50 -62.49 -11.67
N ILE A 838 18.34 -63.13 -11.51
CA ILE A 838 17.65 -63.31 -10.22
C ILE A 838 18.02 -64.66 -9.62
N THR A 839 17.83 -65.76 -10.36
CA THR A 839 17.95 -67.14 -9.87
C THR A 839 19.40 -67.64 -9.91
N GLY A 840 20.22 -67.11 -10.82
CA GLY A 840 21.61 -67.53 -11.05
C GLY A 840 21.73 -68.72 -12.00
N VAL A 841 20.64 -69.31 -12.47
CA VAL A 841 20.63 -70.55 -13.25
C VAL A 841 19.82 -70.43 -14.54
N LEU A 842 20.16 -71.26 -15.53
CA LEU A 842 19.40 -71.46 -16.78
C LEU A 842 19.04 -72.94 -16.92
N SER A 843 17.91 -73.23 -17.56
CA SER A 843 17.54 -74.60 -17.94
C SER A 843 18.37 -75.11 -19.11
N GLU A 844 18.45 -76.43 -19.27
CA GLU A 844 19.19 -77.07 -20.37
C GLU A 844 18.71 -76.62 -21.76
N GLU A 845 17.40 -76.46 -21.94
CA GLU A 845 16.82 -75.99 -23.21
C GLU A 845 17.20 -74.54 -23.51
N GLU A 846 17.17 -73.65 -22.50
CA GLU A 846 17.65 -72.27 -22.66
C GLU A 846 19.13 -72.24 -23.03
N MET A 847 19.96 -73.05 -22.35
CA MET A 847 21.39 -73.20 -22.67
C MET A 847 21.62 -73.70 -24.10
N LYS A 848 20.83 -74.66 -24.58
CA LYS A 848 20.94 -75.22 -25.95
C LYS A 848 20.58 -74.20 -27.03
N HIS A 849 19.58 -73.35 -26.76
CA HIS A 849 19.10 -72.37 -27.73
C HIS A 849 19.95 -71.09 -27.77
N GLU A 850 20.45 -70.63 -26.61
CA GLU A 850 21.20 -69.37 -26.49
C GLU A 850 22.72 -69.57 -26.50
N HIS A 851 23.23 -70.64 -25.88
CA HIS A 851 24.65 -70.89 -25.65
C HIS A 851 25.07 -72.35 -25.99
N PRO A 852 24.82 -72.83 -27.21
CA PRO A 852 25.00 -74.24 -27.57
C PRO A 852 26.43 -74.76 -27.34
N LEU A 853 27.45 -73.94 -27.62
CA LEU A 853 28.85 -74.36 -27.45
C LEU A 853 29.30 -74.37 -25.98
N GLU A 854 28.69 -73.56 -25.10
CA GLU A 854 28.95 -73.64 -23.66
C GLU A 854 28.34 -74.92 -23.07
N LEU A 855 27.12 -75.28 -23.50
CA LEU A 855 26.48 -76.52 -23.07
C LEU A 855 27.27 -77.75 -23.50
N GLU A 856 27.73 -77.79 -24.76
CA GLU A 856 28.58 -78.87 -25.29
C GLU A 856 29.87 -79.01 -24.48
N SER A 857 30.55 -77.89 -24.17
CA SER A 857 31.75 -77.90 -23.33
C SER A 857 31.48 -78.43 -21.92
N ILE A 858 30.35 -78.08 -21.30
CA ILE A 858 30.00 -78.56 -19.95
C ILE A 858 29.67 -80.06 -19.96
N LEU A 859 28.95 -80.53 -20.99
CA LEU A 859 28.62 -81.93 -21.14
C LEU A 859 29.86 -82.79 -21.40
N ASN A 860 30.79 -82.32 -22.24
CA ASN A 860 32.07 -83.00 -22.49
C ASN A 860 32.94 -83.07 -21.22
N ILE A 861 33.04 -82.00 -20.44
CA ILE A 861 33.78 -82.04 -19.16
C ILE A 861 33.13 -83.01 -18.17
N LYS A 862 31.79 -83.08 -18.13
CA LYS A 862 31.08 -84.04 -17.27
C LYS A 862 31.30 -85.48 -17.74
N SER A 863 31.20 -85.76 -19.05
CA SER A 863 31.47 -87.09 -19.59
C SER A 863 32.90 -87.52 -19.31
N ASP A 864 33.87 -86.63 -19.52
CA ASP A 864 35.29 -86.92 -19.24
C ASP A 864 35.50 -87.18 -17.74
N SER A 865 34.83 -86.42 -16.86
CA SER A 865 34.90 -86.65 -15.41
C SER A 865 34.18 -87.92 -14.94
N GLU A 866 33.08 -88.31 -15.57
CA GLU A 866 32.36 -89.56 -15.29
C GLU A 866 33.13 -90.77 -15.83
N ILE A 867 33.78 -90.65 -17.00
CA ILE A 867 34.71 -91.66 -17.54
C ILE A 867 35.89 -91.84 -16.59
N ILE A 868 36.52 -90.76 -16.12
CA ILE A 868 37.62 -90.84 -15.14
C ILE A 868 37.13 -91.45 -13.81
N LYS A 869 35.91 -91.13 -13.36
CA LYS A 869 35.36 -91.69 -12.12
C LYS A 869 35.06 -93.18 -12.24
N ASN A 870 34.53 -93.61 -13.38
CA ASN A 870 34.25 -95.01 -13.69
C ASN A 870 35.55 -95.81 -13.88
N GLU A 871 36.59 -95.24 -14.51
CA GLU A 871 37.92 -95.87 -14.62
C GLU A 871 38.60 -96.03 -13.24
N VAL A 872 38.37 -95.10 -12.31
CA VAL A 872 38.88 -95.22 -10.93
C VAL A 872 38.10 -96.27 -10.12
N GLU A 873 36.77 -96.32 -10.23
CA GLU A 873 35.93 -97.35 -9.57
C GLU A 873 36.11 -98.77 -10.17
N GLU A 874 36.53 -98.88 -11.43
CA GLU A 874 36.86 -100.15 -12.09
C GLU A 874 38.29 -100.62 -11.74
N SER A 875 39.21 -99.69 -11.43
CA SER A 875 40.55 -100.00 -10.92
C SER A 875 40.57 -100.49 -9.47
N ASP A 876 39.66 -100.00 -8.61
CA ASP A 876 39.56 -100.42 -7.20
C ASP A 876 38.93 -101.82 -7.00
N ASN A 877 38.31 -102.41 -8.03
CA ASN A 877 37.69 -103.75 -7.96
C ASN A 877 38.58 -104.90 -8.50
N THR A 878 39.84 -104.63 -8.87
CA THR A 878 40.73 -105.66 -9.47
C THR A 878 42.00 -105.98 -8.69
N GLU A 879 42.22 -105.41 -7.49
CA GLU A 879 43.38 -105.73 -6.64
C GLU A 879 43.01 -106.25 -5.24
N GLU A 880 42.31 -107.38 -5.17
CA GLU A 880 42.44 -108.30 -4.02
C GLU A 880 43.06 -109.62 -4.48
N GLY A 881 44.39 -109.64 -4.56
CA GLY A 881 45.13 -110.89 -4.64
C GLY A 881 46.54 -110.76 -5.20
N PHE A 882 47.50 -110.28 -4.41
CA PHE A 882 48.71 -111.07 -4.15
C PHE A 882 49.60 -110.49 -3.03
N ASN A 883 50.26 -111.43 -2.39
CA ASN A 883 51.00 -111.38 -1.13
C ASN A 883 52.43 -110.80 -1.25
N SER A 884 52.92 -110.28 -0.11
CA SER A 884 54.23 -110.58 0.51
C SER A 884 55.32 -109.49 0.65
N ASN A 885 55.75 -109.35 1.91
CA ASN A 885 57.10 -109.09 2.44
C ASN A 885 57.67 -107.64 2.53
N GLU A 886 57.73 -107.18 3.78
CA GLU A 886 58.82 -106.51 4.52
C GLU A 886 60.23 -106.37 3.86
N PRO A 887 61.18 -105.53 4.38
CA PRO A 887 61.16 -104.78 5.66
C PRO A 887 61.68 -103.31 5.61
N ASN A 888 61.19 -102.50 6.57
CA ASN A 888 61.94 -101.72 7.57
C ASN A 888 63.17 -100.86 7.15
N GLN A 889 63.11 -99.53 7.35
CA GLN A 889 63.96 -98.77 8.28
C GLN A 889 63.75 -97.25 8.21
N ASN A 890 63.52 -96.69 9.42
CA ASN A 890 63.66 -95.30 9.91
C ASN A 890 62.76 -94.17 9.39
#